data_AF-A0A0U3MBF6-F1
#
_entry.id   AF-A0A0U3MBF6-F1
#
_cell.length_a   1.000
_cell.length_b   1.000
_cell.length_c   1.000
_cell.angle_alpha   90.00
_cell.angle_beta   90.00
_cell.angle_gamma   90.00
#
_symmetry.space_group_name_H-M   'P 1'
#
loop_
_entity.id
_entity.type
_entity.pdbx_description
1 polymer ?
#
loop_
_entity_poly.entity_id
_entity_poly.type
_entity_poly.pdbx_seq_one_letter_code
_entity_poly.pdbx_strand_id
1 'polypeptide(L)'
;MRNHSAAPSTRALAMVIDGVLWAMGSAVLMWVVYGDPVSRWDDMRPGTLAINWLLPLVMCVLFWAWQGATPGKLIAGVKVVDAQSGRRPTPLQALIRWVGYLVSAVPLFAGFWWAKLDAEGRTWHDRLSRTAVERSRPLPASGRGLLADYMVTHWRGEQSLAQSFWVNNILLALPLMAALTGVMSWIQMKGDALQAGSIAMLIGWPLMLLLDTWCVVGCWRAVRGYVDSNGSLLWAALARLILFFSALQILASLVIGFIPQVPEFWKMARGIDPIGQAEMKISTDGHTLHFQGPIGMGDARRMGKLLETAPNVKSFELASPGGRLAEAEDMVVLMRKRGATTRAVGDCQSACTLLFLAGNQRQLMPGAQLGFHRASTGTYNPAFEEIANQHLAETYRKMELPEDYIQRTLKTPSRSMWYPSPDDLVRHQLIQEPPKTMDVALPDGPKPGEPAPLSEYVAAFKSNPVWFHLDERFPGTLNRAATQMRNARLALAGTEQEMDGAQMAAQMAIAPEVRQLLISGSAESRRRYLQVVRGQLRAMQSLGADTCQAWLAGSPATRRLMPQEVMAWETSWLSNAAQEDPPSRTRAGEASRLELEVVYRTLGAQAPGLLSRLWSDDTSGDTTGVVTCERAAQLLDQIQRLKVAPRELAERVVFQTR
;
A
#
# COMPACT_ATOMS: atom_id res chain seq x y z
N MET A 1 65.15 14.22 -26.08
CA MET A 1 64.04 13.87 -25.16
C MET A 1 62.72 13.66 -25.93
N ARG A 2 62.65 12.76 -26.93
CA ARG A 2 61.52 12.67 -27.88
C ARG A 2 60.53 11.49 -27.68
N ASN A 3 60.66 10.65 -26.64
CA ASN A 3 59.89 9.38 -26.54
C ASN A 3 59.01 9.19 -25.29
N HIS A 4 58.68 10.24 -24.53
CA HIS A 4 57.90 10.09 -23.29
C HIS A 4 56.43 10.54 -23.36
N SER A 5 55.98 11.18 -24.45
CA SER A 5 54.60 11.64 -24.58
C SER A 5 53.61 10.48 -24.73
N ALA A 6 52.57 10.47 -23.90
CA ALA A 6 51.55 9.43 -23.96
C ALA A 6 50.66 9.58 -25.21
N ALA A 7 50.39 8.46 -25.89
CA ALA A 7 49.53 8.42 -27.08
C ALA A 7 48.10 8.91 -26.78
N PRO A 8 47.40 9.53 -27.76
CA PRO A 8 46.02 10.00 -27.59
C PRO A 8 45.05 8.91 -27.12
N SER A 9 45.21 7.67 -27.58
CA SER A 9 44.38 6.53 -27.18
C SER A 9 44.51 6.19 -25.69
N THR A 10 45.72 6.27 -25.13
CA THR A 10 45.96 6.04 -23.69
C THR A 10 45.35 7.15 -22.84
N ARG A 11 45.39 8.40 -23.32
CA ARG A 11 44.73 9.54 -22.66
C ARG A 11 43.21 9.44 -22.72
N ALA A 12 42.65 8.98 -23.84
CA ALA A 12 41.22 8.73 -24.00
C ALA A 12 40.75 7.61 -23.06
N LEU A 13 41.49 6.50 -22.97
CA LEU A 13 41.21 5.42 -22.03
C LEU A 13 41.17 5.93 -20.58
N ALA A 14 42.15 6.75 -20.17
CA ALA A 14 42.17 7.36 -18.84
C ALA A 14 40.92 8.21 -18.58
N MET A 15 40.51 9.03 -19.56
CA MET A 15 39.34 9.90 -19.46
C MET A 15 38.03 9.10 -19.39
N VAL A 16 37.92 8.00 -20.13
CA VAL A 16 36.75 7.10 -20.05
C VAL A 16 36.66 6.46 -18.66
N ILE A 17 37.77 5.95 -18.12
CA ILE A 17 37.79 5.34 -16.80
C ILE A 17 37.44 6.36 -15.72
N ASP A 18 38.07 7.55 -15.74
CA ASP A 18 37.75 8.63 -14.81
C ASP A 18 36.28 9.08 -14.94
N GLY A 19 35.75 9.15 -16.16
CA GLY A 19 34.35 9.50 -16.43
C GLY A 19 33.36 8.47 -15.90
N VAL A 20 33.66 7.17 -16.03
CA VAL A 20 32.82 6.09 -15.49
C VAL A 20 32.83 6.11 -13.96
N LEU A 21 34.00 6.22 -13.33
CA LEU A 21 34.12 6.32 -11.87
C LEU A 21 33.36 7.54 -11.35
N TRP A 22 33.49 8.67 -12.05
CA TRP A 22 32.77 9.89 -11.71
C TRP A 22 31.25 9.73 -11.89
N ALA A 23 30.80 9.15 -13.01
CA ALA A 23 29.38 8.93 -13.25
C ALA A 23 28.77 8.03 -12.17
N MET A 24 29.47 6.98 -11.74
CA MET A 24 29.03 6.11 -10.64
C MET A 24 28.96 6.86 -9.30
N GLY A 25 30.02 7.60 -8.95
CA GLY A 25 30.05 8.38 -7.70
C GLY A 25 29.01 9.50 -7.68
N SER A 26 28.84 10.20 -8.81
CA SER A 26 27.79 11.20 -8.98
C SER A 26 26.40 10.58 -8.86
N ALA A 27 26.14 9.43 -9.50
CA ALA A 27 24.84 8.77 -9.41
C ALA A 27 24.48 8.43 -7.96
N VAL A 28 25.46 7.96 -7.18
CA VAL A 28 25.28 7.71 -5.74
C VAL A 28 24.99 9.01 -4.98
N LEU A 29 25.78 10.07 -5.18
CA LEU A 29 25.60 11.33 -4.47
C LEU A 29 24.28 12.03 -4.86
N MET A 30 23.92 12.04 -6.15
CA MET A 30 22.68 12.58 -6.67
C MET A 30 21.49 11.88 -6.05
N TRP A 31 21.57 10.56 -5.96
CA TRP A 31 20.51 9.78 -5.36
C TRP A 31 20.43 9.94 -3.84
N VAL A 32 21.55 10.10 -3.13
CA VAL A 32 21.54 10.41 -1.69
C VAL A 32 20.89 11.77 -1.42
N VAL A 33 21.16 12.78 -2.27
CA VAL A 33 20.67 14.15 -2.06
C VAL A 33 19.25 14.35 -2.59
N TYR A 34 18.87 13.68 -3.68
CA TYR A 34 17.64 13.96 -4.43
C TYR A 34 16.74 12.75 -4.68
N GLY A 35 17.14 11.53 -4.31
CA GLY A 35 16.36 10.31 -4.56
C GLY A 35 16.35 9.83 -6.02
N ASP A 36 17.00 10.56 -6.93
CA ASP A 36 17.15 10.20 -8.35
C ASP A 36 18.64 10.02 -8.69
N PRO A 37 19.07 8.86 -9.23
CA PRO A 37 20.47 8.62 -9.59
C PRO A 37 20.92 9.39 -10.83
N VAL A 38 20.01 9.96 -11.62
CA VAL A 38 20.37 10.64 -12.86
C VAL A 38 19.97 12.11 -12.81
N SER A 39 20.98 12.99 -12.91
CA SER A 39 20.72 14.40 -13.13
C SER A 39 20.14 14.61 -14.53
N ARG A 40 19.07 15.41 -14.62
CA ARG A 40 18.64 15.96 -15.91
C ARG A 40 19.66 16.99 -16.38
N TRP A 41 19.72 17.21 -17.69
CA TRP A 41 20.71 18.13 -18.29
C TRP A 41 20.40 19.60 -18.01
N ASP A 42 19.16 19.93 -17.66
CA ASP A 42 18.67 21.25 -17.28
C ASP A 42 18.61 21.48 -15.76
N ASP A 43 19.10 20.52 -14.96
CA ASP A 43 19.03 20.60 -13.50
C ASP A 43 20.09 21.57 -12.92
N MET A 44 19.63 22.75 -12.50
CA MET A 44 20.46 23.82 -11.93
C MET A 44 20.44 23.88 -10.40
N ARG A 45 19.94 22.85 -9.71
CA ARG A 45 19.91 22.84 -8.24
C ARG A 45 21.34 22.96 -7.66
N PRO A 46 21.53 23.65 -6.51
CA PRO A 46 22.87 23.87 -5.95
C PRO A 46 23.66 22.58 -5.68
N GLY A 47 22.99 21.53 -5.19
CA GLY A 47 23.61 20.22 -4.95
C GLY A 47 23.98 19.51 -6.25
N THR A 48 23.16 19.59 -7.30
CA THR A 48 23.49 19.07 -8.63
C THR A 48 24.74 19.72 -9.21
N LEU A 49 24.86 21.04 -9.09
CA LEU A 49 26.05 21.78 -9.52
C LEU A 49 27.28 21.43 -8.66
N ALA A 50 27.11 21.33 -7.35
CA ALA A 50 28.19 20.95 -6.44
C ALA A 50 28.70 19.54 -6.72
N ILE A 51 27.80 18.58 -6.91
CA ILE A 51 28.13 17.20 -7.23
C ILE A 51 28.77 17.14 -8.61
N ASN A 52 28.06 17.52 -9.69
CA ASN A 52 28.51 17.24 -11.06
C ASN A 52 29.61 18.14 -11.60
N TRP A 53 29.89 19.29 -10.98
CA TRP A 53 30.87 20.25 -11.49
C TRP A 53 31.94 20.62 -10.47
N LEU A 54 31.55 21.06 -9.27
CA LEU A 54 32.50 21.55 -8.27
C LEU A 54 33.36 20.41 -7.71
N LEU A 55 32.75 19.29 -7.33
CA LEU A 55 33.46 18.16 -6.74
C LEU A 55 34.49 17.52 -7.72
N PRO A 56 34.16 17.29 -9.01
CA PRO A 56 35.14 16.84 -10.02
C PRO A 56 36.30 17.80 -10.20
N LEU A 57 36.03 19.10 -10.20
CA LEU A 57 37.05 20.13 -10.28
C LEU A 57 38.03 20.01 -9.11
N VAL A 58 37.51 19.99 -7.89
CA VAL A 58 38.33 19.89 -6.67
C VAL A 58 39.13 18.59 -6.69
N MET A 59 38.48 17.47 -6.99
CA MET A 59 39.13 16.16 -7.05
C MET A 59 40.24 16.11 -8.10
N CYS A 60 39.99 16.55 -9.34
CA CYS A 60 41.00 16.56 -10.39
C CYS A 60 42.20 17.44 -10.03
N VAL A 61 41.97 18.63 -9.47
CA VAL A 61 43.03 19.55 -9.05
C VAL A 61 43.89 18.92 -7.96
N LEU A 62 43.26 18.32 -6.94
CA LEU A 62 43.97 17.64 -5.85
C LEU A 62 44.79 16.45 -6.36
N PHE A 63 44.20 15.58 -7.19
CA PHE A 63 44.89 14.40 -7.72
C PHE A 63 46.09 14.76 -8.62
N TRP A 64 45.95 15.77 -9.49
CA TRP A 64 47.07 16.21 -10.33
C TRP A 64 48.15 16.91 -9.51
N ALA A 65 47.80 17.76 -8.55
CA ALA A 65 48.79 18.41 -7.70
C ALA A 65 49.52 17.40 -6.78
N TRP A 66 48.79 16.40 -6.27
CA TRP A 66 49.35 15.42 -5.34
C TRP A 66 50.14 14.31 -6.00
N GLN A 67 49.61 13.64 -7.04
CA GLN A 67 50.26 12.48 -7.68
C GLN A 67 50.59 12.71 -9.17
N GLY A 68 50.16 13.82 -9.75
CA GLY A 68 50.20 14.01 -11.21
C GLY A 68 49.17 13.17 -11.95
N ALA A 69 48.35 12.35 -11.29
CA ALA A 69 47.46 11.42 -11.96
C ALA A 69 46.15 11.25 -11.20
N THR A 70 45.05 11.20 -11.93
CA THR A 70 43.74 10.71 -11.48
C THR A 70 43.70 9.18 -11.51
N PRO A 71 42.74 8.52 -10.83
CA PRO A 71 42.56 7.07 -10.87
C PRO A 71 42.67 6.43 -12.27
N GLY A 72 41.96 6.96 -13.26
CA GLY A 72 41.99 6.51 -14.65
C GLY A 72 43.34 6.71 -15.31
N LYS A 73 44.04 7.81 -15.00
CA LYS A 73 45.42 8.05 -15.47
C LYS A 73 46.41 7.07 -14.86
N LEU A 74 46.26 6.71 -13.59
CA LEU A 74 47.07 5.68 -12.93
C LEU A 74 46.86 4.30 -13.58
N ILE A 75 45.61 3.94 -13.87
CA ILE A 75 45.26 2.68 -14.56
C ILE A 75 45.81 2.67 -15.99
N ALA A 76 45.70 3.78 -16.71
CA ALA A 76 46.23 3.94 -18.06
C ALA A 76 47.76 4.10 -18.12
N GLY A 77 48.45 4.16 -16.98
CA GLY A 77 49.91 4.26 -16.91
C GLY A 77 50.45 5.61 -17.38
N VAL A 78 49.72 6.70 -17.12
CA VAL A 78 50.12 8.07 -17.50
C VAL A 78 50.09 9.02 -16.31
N LYS A 79 50.91 10.07 -16.35
CA LYS A 79 50.95 11.14 -15.36
C LYS A 79 51.09 12.50 -16.04
N VAL A 80 50.53 13.51 -15.41
CA VAL A 80 50.67 14.93 -15.73
C VAL A 80 51.87 15.46 -14.98
N VAL A 81 52.75 16.15 -15.70
CA VAL A 81 53.93 16.82 -15.16
C VAL A 81 53.99 18.26 -15.62
N ASP A 82 54.70 19.10 -14.88
CA ASP A 82 55.11 20.41 -15.34
C ASP A 82 56.04 20.29 -16.56
N ALA A 83 55.76 21.03 -17.64
CA ALA A 83 56.44 20.83 -18.92
C ALA A 83 57.91 21.31 -18.93
N GLN A 84 58.35 22.10 -17.94
CA GLN A 84 59.71 22.62 -17.88
C GLN A 84 60.57 21.83 -16.88
N SER A 85 60.02 21.53 -15.71
CA SER A 85 60.74 20.92 -14.59
C SER A 85 60.56 19.40 -14.50
N GLY A 86 59.56 18.82 -15.18
CA GLY A 86 59.21 17.39 -15.07
C GLY A 86 58.66 16.98 -13.70
N ARG A 87 58.45 17.94 -12.78
CA ARG A 87 57.88 17.73 -11.46
C ARG A 87 56.35 17.68 -11.52
N ARG A 88 55.72 17.41 -10.39
CA ARG A 88 54.25 17.43 -10.27
C ARG A 88 53.74 18.86 -10.54
N PRO A 89 52.59 19.00 -11.23
CA PRO A 89 52.02 20.30 -11.51
C PRO A 89 51.59 21.01 -10.22
N THR A 90 51.71 22.33 -10.20
CA THR A 90 51.18 23.14 -9.08
C THR A 90 49.64 23.16 -9.08
N PRO A 91 48.98 23.45 -7.95
CA PRO A 91 47.52 23.57 -7.89
C PRO A 91 46.95 24.57 -8.91
N LEU A 92 47.65 25.70 -9.15
CA LEU A 92 47.25 26.69 -10.14
C LEU A 92 47.33 26.14 -11.57
N GLN A 93 48.41 25.43 -11.91
CA GLN A 93 48.50 24.77 -13.22
C GLN A 93 47.40 23.71 -13.38
N ALA A 94 47.10 22.95 -12.33
CA ALA A 94 46.04 21.95 -12.36
C ALA A 94 44.64 22.57 -12.56
N LEU A 95 44.37 23.72 -11.94
CA LEU A 95 43.12 24.48 -12.14
C LEU A 95 43.01 25.02 -13.58
N ILE A 96 44.06 25.67 -14.09
CA ILE A 96 44.12 26.18 -15.47
C ILE A 96 43.94 25.02 -16.46
N ARG A 97 44.51 23.85 -16.17
CA ARG A 97 44.35 22.64 -16.98
C ARG A 97 42.90 22.18 -17.02
N TRP A 98 42.19 22.22 -15.88
CA TRP A 98 40.78 21.84 -15.79
C TRP A 98 39.89 22.78 -16.63
N VAL A 99 40.09 24.10 -16.52
CA VAL A 99 39.41 25.08 -17.39
C VAL A 99 39.78 24.84 -18.86
N GLY A 100 41.04 24.53 -19.14
CA GLY A 100 41.51 24.18 -20.47
C GLY A 100 40.82 22.94 -21.06
N TYR A 101 40.35 21.98 -20.23
CA TYR A 101 39.58 20.83 -20.72
C TYR A 101 38.25 21.29 -21.33
N LEU A 102 37.58 22.28 -20.73
CA LEU A 102 36.35 22.86 -21.30
C LEU A 102 36.63 23.50 -22.65
N VAL A 103 37.69 24.33 -22.73
CA VAL A 103 38.13 24.96 -23.99
C VAL A 103 38.50 23.91 -25.05
N SER A 104 39.12 22.80 -24.64
CA SER A 104 39.47 21.70 -25.54
C SER A 104 38.25 20.92 -26.04
N ALA A 105 37.17 20.90 -25.27
CA ALA A 105 35.95 20.13 -25.55
C ALA A 105 34.95 20.89 -26.43
N VAL A 106 34.77 22.20 -26.21
CA VAL A 106 33.80 23.06 -26.90
C VAL A 106 33.84 22.93 -28.44
N PRO A 107 34.99 22.98 -29.12
CA PRO A 107 35.05 22.80 -30.57
C PRO A 107 35.12 21.30 -30.92
N LEU A 108 34.10 20.55 -30.55
CA LEU A 108 33.93 19.11 -30.84
C LEU A 108 35.19 18.28 -30.49
N PHE A 109 35.74 18.50 -29.30
CA PHE A 109 36.95 17.82 -28.81
C PHE A 109 38.23 18.03 -29.64
N ALA A 110 38.27 19.01 -30.55
CA ALA A 110 39.44 19.28 -31.39
C ALA A 110 40.73 19.50 -30.58
N GLY A 111 40.62 20.15 -29.41
CA GLY A 111 41.77 20.40 -28.54
C GLY A 111 42.42 19.14 -27.96
N PHE A 112 41.70 18.02 -27.92
CA PHE A 112 42.24 16.70 -27.52
C PHE A 112 43.01 16.04 -28.66
N TRP A 113 42.53 16.17 -29.90
CA TRP A 113 43.20 15.64 -31.10
C TRP A 113 44.47 16.40 -31.47
N TRP A 114 44.59 17.65 -31.01
CA TRP A 114 45.77 18.49 -31.23
C TRP A 114 47.09 17.82 -30.82
N ALA A 115 47.06 16.90 -29.86
CA ALA A 115 48.24 16.12 -29.46
C ALA A 115 48.86 15.28 -30.59
N LYS A 116 48.15 15.02 -31.70
CA LYS A 116 48.73 14.37 -32.89
C LYS A 116 49.50 15.33 -33.81
N LEU A 117 49.12 16.60 -33.79
CA LEU A 117 49.70 17.65 -34.63
C LEU A 117 50.84 18.38 -33.94
N ASP A 118 50.77 18.48 -32.61
CA ASP A 118 51.78 19.11 -31.78
C ASP A 118 53.08 18.30 -31.74
N ALA A 119 54.21 18.92 -32.07
CA ALA A 119 55.52 18.27 -32.11
C ALA A 119 55.98 17.70 -30.74
N GLU A 120 55.40 18.19 -29.64
CA GLU A 120 55.67 17.73 -28.28
C GLU A 120 54.54 16.84 -27.74
N GLY A 121 53.53 16.54 -28.56
CA GLY A 121 52.37 15.73 -28.18
C GLY A 121 51.47 16.39 -27.14
N ARG A 122 51.44 17.72 -27.06
CA ARG A 122 50.63 18.48 -26.10
C ARG A 122 49.26 18.84 -26.68
N THR A 123 48.21 18.72 -25.87
CA THR A 123 46.85 19.23 -26.18
C THR A 123 46.75 20.74 -25.90
N TRP A 124 45.63 21.36 -26.24
CA TRP A 124 45.40 22.77 -25.90
C TRP A 124 45.40 23.00 -24.39
N HIS A 125 44.78 22.12 -23.61
CA HIS A 125 44.81 22.21 -22.15
C HIS A 125 46.21 21.97 -21.57
N ASP A 126 47.05 21.13 -22.20
CA ASP A 126 48.46 20.95 -21.81
C ASP A 126 49.25 22.26 -22.01
N ARG A 127 49.06 22.91 -23.17
CA ARG A 127 49.72 24.17 -23.54
C ARG A 127 49.29 25.32 -22.63
N LEU A 128 47.98 25.48 -22.38
CA LEU A 128 47.41 26.53 -21.53
C LEU A 128 47.94 26.46 -20.10
N SER A 129 48.06 25.26 -19.52
CA SER A 129 48.56 25.08 -18.16
C SER A 129 50.06 24.89 -18.05
N ARG A 130 50.80 24.93 -19.17
CA ARG A 130 52.24 24.61 -19.24
C ARG A 130 52.57 23.24 -18.62
N THR A 131 51.72 22.25 -18.89
CA THR A 131 51.91 20.87 -18.44
C THR A 131 52.12 19.93 -19.63
N ALA A 132 52.60 18.73 -19.36
CA ALA A 132 52.72 17.64 -20.33
C ALA A 132 52.18 16.33 -19.73
N VAL A 133 51.79 15.39 -20.58
CA VAL A 133 51.38 14.04 -20.15
C VAL A 133 52.43 13.03 -20.60
N GLU A 134 53.05 12.41 -19.61
CA GLU A 134 54.10 11.40 -19.78
C GLU A 134 53.62 10.02 -19.35
N ARG A 135 54.26 8.98 -19.85
CA ARG A 135 54.05 7.62 -19.35
C ARG A 135 54.69 7.45 -17.98
N SER A 136 53.94 6.86 -17.04
CA SER A 136 54.44 6.53 -15.70
C SER A 136 55.03 5.12 -15.61
N ARG A 137 54.74 4.23 -16.59
CA ARG A 137 55.28 2.86 -16.69
C ARG A 137 55.73 2.51 -18.12
N PRO A 138 56.74 1.63 -18.30
CA PRO A 138 57.07 1.04 -19.61
C PRO A 138 55.90 0.18 -20.12
N LEU A 139 55.79 -0.03 -21.45
CA LEU A 139 54.81 -0.96 -22.01
C LEU A 139 55.03 -2.36 -21.40
N PRO A 140 53.97 -3.11 -21.04
CA PRO A 140 54.13 -4.46 -20.51
C PRO A 140 54.86 -5.33 -21.54
N ALA A 141 55.97 -5.95 -21.12
CA ALA A 141 56.79 -6.80 -21.98
C ALA A 141 56.05 -8.08 -22.41
N SER A 142 55.08 -8.52 -21.60
CA SER A 142 54.13 -9.56 -21.98
C SER A 142 52.96 -8.89 -22.71
N GLY A 143 52.60 -9.33 -23.92
CA GLY A 143 51.48 -8.81 -24.72
C GLY A 143 50.06 -8.93 -24.12
N ARG A 144 49.93 -8.89 -22.79
CA ARG A 144 48.68 -8.76 -22.02
C ARG A 144 48.20 -7.31 -22.09
N GLY A 145 46.89 -7.11 -22.24
CA GLY A 145 46.29 -5.77 -22.25
C GLY A 145 46.53 -5.01 -20.95
N LEU A 146 46.56 -3.66 -21.02
CA LEU A 146 46.84 -2.74 -19.90
C LEU A 146 46.00 -3.02 -18.64
N LEU A 147 44.72 -3.38 -18.79
CA LEU A 147 43.83 -3.71 -17.67
C LEU A 147 44.21 -5.02 -16.97
N ALA A 148 44.55 -6.06 -17.73
CA ALA A 148 44.95 -7.35 -17.16
C ALA A 148 46.25 -7.22 -16.36
N ASP A 149 47.20 -6.42 -16.86
CA ASP A 149 48.45 -6.13 -16.15
C ASP A 149 48.19 -5.32 -14.86
N TYR A 150 47.30 -4.33 -14.91
CA TYR A 150 46.86 -3.60 -13.72
C TYR A 150 46.26 -4.53 -12.66
N MET A 151 45.38 -5.44 -13.08
CA MET A 151 44.73 -6.41 -12.18
C MET A 151 45.73 -7.32 -11.49
N VAL A 152 46.70 -7.83 -12.25
CA VAL A 152 47.74 -8.74 -11.74
C VAL A 152 48.72 -8.02 -10.81
N THR A 153 49.20 -6.84 -11.20
CA THR A 153 50.14 -6.05 -10.38
C THR A 153 49.52 -5.62 -9.04
N HIS A 154 48.22 -5.25 -9.03
CA HIS A 154 47.52 -4.97 -7.76
C HIS A 154 47.40 -6.23 -6.90
N TRP A 155 46.93 -7.35 -7.48
CA TRP A 155 46.75 -8.59 -6.73
C TRP A 155 48.04 -9.08 -6.10
N ARG A 156 49.18 -8.91 -6.78
CA ARG A 156 50.51 -9.27 -6.25
C ARG A 156 51.03 -8.30 -5.19
N GLY A 157 50.40 -7.14 -5.01
CA GLY A 157 50.84 -6.10 -4.08
C GLY A 157 51.99 -5.25 -4.60
N GLU A 158 52.23 -5.23 -5.92
CA GLU A 158 53.31 -4.48 -6.56
C GLU A 158 52.96 -2.98 -6.73
N GLN A 159 51.70 -2.61 -6.47
CA GLN A 159 51.25 -1.22 -6.51
C GLN A 159 51.53 -0.51 -5.18
N SER A 160 51.73 0.82 -5.23
CA SER A 160 51.94 1.61 -4.01
C SER A 160 50.75 1.49 -3.04
N LEU A 161 51.02 1.61 -1.74
CA LEU A 161 49.97 1.56 -0.71
C LEU A 161 48.90 2.63 -0.94
N ALA A 162 49.30 3.86 -1.26
CA ALA A 162 48.36 4.95 -1.50
C ALA A 162 47.44 4.67 -2.70
N GLN A 163 47.98 4.12 -3.79
CA GLN A 163 47.19 3.72 -4.95
C GLN A 163 46.23 2.57 -4.61
N SER A 164 46.75 1.51 -3.99
CA SER A 164 45.96 0.33 -3.63
C SER A 164 44.82 0.65 -2.66
N PHE A 165 45.06 1.54 -1.70
CA PHE A 165 44.07 1.94 -0.71
C PHE A 165 43.06 2.94 -1.29
N TRP A 166 43.51 4.11 -1.74
CA TRP A 166 42.59 5.17 -2.14
C TRP A 166 41.89 4.91 -3.48
N VAL A 167 42.57 4.28 -4.44
CA VAL A 167 41.96 4.04 -5.76
C VAL A 167 41.11 2.79 -5.73
N ASN A 168 41.66 1.66 -5.34
CA ASN A 168 40.97 0.38 -5.49
C ASN A 168 39.98 0.12 -4.34
N ASN A 169 40.32 0.44 -3.08
CA ASN A 169 39.41 0.20 -1.95
C ASN A 169 38.43 1.34 -1.70
N ILE A 170 38.81 2.59 -1.92
CA ILE A 170 37.91 3.73 -1.66
C ILE A 170 37.17 4.14 -2.94
N LEU A 171 37.87 4.50 -4.02
CA LEU A 171 37.23 5.09 -5.20
C LEU A 171 36.58 4.08 -6.15
N LEU A 172 36.95 2.80 -6.09
CA LEU A 172 36.35 1.76 -6.91
C LEU A 172 35.30 0.96 -6.14
N ALA A 173 35.64 0.41 -4.96
CA ALA A 173 34.73 -0.46 -4.22
C ALA A 173 33.52 0.29 -3.61
N LEU A 174 33.74 1.44 -2.94
CA LEU A 174 32.63 2.14 -2.26
C LEU A 174 31.52 2.62 -3.21
N PRO A 175 31.82 3.28 -4.35
CA PRO A 175 30.77 3.71 -5.28
C PRO A 175 30.03 2.53 -5.90
N LEU A 176 30.73 1.42 -6.19
CA LEU A 176 30.08 0.24 -6.74
C LEU A 176 29.14 -0.39 -5.70
N MET A 177 29.59 -0.54 -4.44
CA MET A 177 28.76 -1.05 -3.34
C MET A 177 27.52 -0.17 -3.12
N ALA A 178 27.71 1.15 -3.12
CA ALA A 178 26.62 2.10 -3.00
C ALA A 178 25.67 2.02 -4.20
N ALA A 179 26.18 1.86 -5.43
CA ALA A 179 25.37 1.66 -6.63
C ALA A 179 24.55 0.36 -6.57
N LEU A 180 25.14 -0.76 -6.13
CA LEU A 180 24.42 -2.03 -5.98
C LEU A 180 23.31 -1.93 -4.93
N THR A 181 23.61 -1.29 -3.79
CA THR A 181 22.63 -0.99 -2.73
C THR A 181 21.55 -0.03 -3.24
N GLY A 182 21.91 0.85 -4.16
CA GLY A 182 20.99 1.81 -4.74
C GLY A 182 20.01 1.19 -5.73
N VAL A 183 20.53 0.35 -6.63
CA VAL A 183 19.74 -0.48 -7.53
C VAL A 183 18.76 -1.35 -6.76
N MET A 184 19.22 -1.98 -5.67
CA MET A 184 18.37 -2.78 -4.76
C MET A 184 17.10 -2.07 -4.33
N SER A 185 17.28 -0.84 -3.88
CA SER A 185 16.19 -0.10 -3.25
C SER A 185 15.29 0.51 -4.31
N TRP A 186 15.84 0.88 -5.47
CA TRP A 186 15.05 1.28 -6.63
C TRP A 186 14.14 0.15 -7.13
N ILE A 187 14.64 -1.09 -7.20
CA ILE A 187 13.85 -2.28 -7.57
C ILE A 187 12.69 -2.49 -6.59
N GLN A 188 12.97 -2.41 -5.29
CA GLN A 188 11.96 -2.63 -4.25
C GLN A 188 10.88 -1.53 -4.24
N MET A 189 11.24 -0.29 -4.59
CA MET A 189 10.29 0.83 -4.64
C MET A 189 9.39 0.79 -5.89
N LYS A 190 9.96 0.57 -7.09
CA LYS A 190 9.19 0.66 -8.33
C LYS A 190 8.44 -0.61 -8.72
N GLY A 191 8.77 -1.78 -8.17
CA GLY A 191 7.99 -3.02 -8.32
C GLY A 191 7.98 -3.67 -9.71
N ASP A 192 8.02 -2.89 -10.80
CA ASP A 192 7.91 -3.33 -12.20
C ASP A 192 9.02 -4.31 -12.65
N ALA A 193 10.08 -4.41 -11.84
CA ALA A 193 11.27 -5.17 -12.15
C ALA A 193 11.70 -6.09 -11.00
N LEU A 194 10.80 -6.51 -10.09
CA LEU A 194 11.17 -7.39 -8.97
C LEU A 194 11.89 -8.67 -9.43
N GLN A 195 11.46 -9.26 -10.55
CA GLN A 195 12.15 -10.40 -11.17
C GLN A 195 13.56 -10.02 -11.65
N ALA A 196 13.67 -9.00 -12.50
CA ALA A 196 14.95 -8.54 -13.05
C ALA A 196 15.92 -8.08 -11.94
N GLY A 197 15.39 -7.48 -10.89
CA GLY A 197 16.14 -7.02 -9.75
C GLY A 197 16.63 -8.15 -8.85
N SER A 198 15.82 -9.19 -8.66
CA SER A 198 16.26 -10.40 -7.97
C SER A 198 17.37 -11.12 -8.74
N ILE A 199 17.27 -11.18 -10.07
CA ILE A 199 18.35 -11.68 -10.94
C ILE A 199 19.61 -10.81 -10.79
N ALA A 200 19.46 -9.48 -10.85
CA ALA A 200 20.56 -8.56 -10.68
C ALA A 200 21.26 -8.73 -9.33
N MET A 201 20.54 -9.11 -8.27
CA MET A 201 21.14 -9.39 -6.96
C MET A 201 21.87 -10.70 -6.88
N LEU A 202 21.27 -11.77 -7.39
CA LEU A 202 21.89 -13.08 -7.42
C LEU A 202 23.20 -13.08 -8.22
N ILE A 203 23.34 -12.16 -9.19
CA ILE A 203 24.57 -11.96 -9.97
C ILE A 203 25.49 -10.90 -9.34
N GLY A 204 24.92 -9.76 -8.94
CA GLY A 204 25.66 -8.57 -8.51
C GLY A 204 26.42 -8.77 -7.20
N TRP A 205 25.83 -9.44 -6.21
CA TRP A 205 26.49 -9.70 -4.93
C TRP A 205 27.74 -10.59 -5.08
N PRO A 206 27.68 -11.75 -5.77
CA PRO A 206 28.88 -12.55 -6.02
C PRO A 206 29.98 -11.79 -6.77
N LEU A 207 29.63 -11.00 -7.78
CA LEU A 207 30.59 -10.17 -8.52
C LEU A 207 31.24 -9.11 -7.62
N MET A 208 30.46 -8.48 -6.74
CA MET A 208 30.96 -7.53 -5.76
C MET A 208 31.96 -8.19 -4.80
N LEU A 209 31.62 -9.36 -4.25
CA LEU A 209 32.50 -10.08 -3.32
C LEU A 209 33.83 -10.46 -3.98
N LEU A 210 33.82 -10.83 -5.26
CA LEU A 210 35.05 -11.10 -6.02
C LEU A 210 35.90 -9.83 -6.16
N LEU A 211 35.28 -8.69 -6.47
CA LEU A 211 35.98 -7.42 -6.59
C LEU A 211 36.55 -6.94 -5.25
N ASP A 212 35.76 -7.01 -4.18
CA ASP A 212 36.18 -6.59 -2.84
C ASP A 212 37.31 -7.47 -2.32
N THR A 213 37.24 -8.78 -2.56
CA THR A 213 38.33 -9.70 -2.24
C THR A 213 39.60 -9.30 -2.98
N TRP A 214 39.50 -8.95 -4.27
CA TRP A 214 40.63 -8.47 -5.04
C TRP A 214 41.20 -7.15 -4.49
N CYS A 215 40.35 -6.20 -4.12
CA CYS A 215 40.76 -4.90 -3.56
C CYS A 215 41.44 -5.05 -2.19
N VAL A 216 40.83 -5.82 -1.28
CA VAL A 216 41.32 -5.99 0.09
C VAL A 216 42.62 -6.78 0.10
N VAL A 217 42.70 -7.91 -0.63
CA VAL A 217 43.90 -8.75 -0.67
C VAL A 217 45.06 -8.02 -1.38
N GLY A 218 44.78 -7.35 -2.49
CA GLY A 218 45.80 -6.58 -3.21
C GLY A 218 46.38 -5.46 -2.34
N CYS A 219 45.52 -4.70 -1.64
CA CYS A 219 45.97 -3.66 -0.72
C CYS A 219 46.69 -4.23 0.51
N TRP A 220 46.21 -5.35 1.06
CA TRP A 220 46.88 -6.03 2.18
C TRP A 220 48.31 -6.44 1.83
N ARG A 221 48.52 -6.95 0.60
CA ARG A 221 49.85 -7.30 0.08
C ARG A 221 50.71 -6.05 -0.18
N ALA A 222 50.13 -4.98 -0.73
CA ALA A 222 50.83 -3.70 -0.95
C ALA A 222 51.36 -3.06 0.35
N VAL A 223 50.71 -3.30 1.50
CA VAL A 223 51.24 -2.87 2.80
C VAL A 223 52.61 -3.50 3.10
N ARG A 224 52.85 -4.76 2.70
CA ARG A 224 54.16 -5.42 2.91
C ARG A 224 55.25 -4.69 2.13
N GLY A 225 55.04 -4.46 0.83
CA GLY A 225 56.00 -3.72 0.00
C GLY A 225 56.24 -2.27 0.48
N TYR A 226 55.24 -1.63 1.10
CA TYR A 226 55.41 -0.31 1.71
C TYR A 226 56.32 -0.34 2.95
N VAL A 227 56.20 -1.37 3.79
CA VAL A 227 57.09 -1.54 4.96
C VAL A 227 58.51 -1.91 4.50
N ASP A 228 58.63 -2.80 3.52
CA ASP A 228 59.92 -3.24 2.96
C ASP A 228 60.70 -2.09 2.30
N SER A 229 59.99 -1.06 1.83
CA SER A 229 60.57 0.19 1.27
C SER A 229 60.77 1.29 2.32
N ASN A 230 60.89 0.92 3.60
CA ASN A 230 61.15 1.82 4.73
C ASN A 230 60.00 2.80 5.04
N GLY A 231 58.76 2.41 4.71
CA GLY A 231 57.55 3.17 5.03
C GLY A 231 57.20 3.13 6.53
N SER A 232 56.39 4.11 6.96
CA SER A 232 55.97 4.21 8.37
C SER A 232 55.12 3.03 8.84
N LEU A 233 55.56 2.38 9.92
CA LEU A 233 54.83 1.27 10.57
C LEU A 233 53.45 1.69 11.09
N LEU A 234 53.29 2.94 11.52
CA LEU A 234 52.00 3.46 11.99
C LEU A 234 50.95 3.44 10.87
N TRP A 235 51.30 4.00 9.70
CA TRP A 235 50.42 4.04 8.54
C TRP A 235 50.13 2.64 7.98
N ALA A 236 51.11 1.73 8.03
CA ALA A 236 50.93 0.33 7.65
C ALA A 236 49.94 -0.40 8.59
N ALA A 237 50.06 -0.18 9.90
CA ALA A 237 49.17 -0.78 10.90
C ALA A 237 47.74 -0.23 10.76
N LEU A 238 47.59 1.08 10.60
CA LEU A 238 46.28 1.72 10.39
C LEU A 238 45.59 1.19 9.13
N ALA A 239 46.31 1.10 8.01
CA ALA A 239 45.77 0.54 6.78
C ALA A 239 45.28 -0.90 6.97
N ARG A 240 46.05 -1.76 7.65
CA ARG A 240 45.63 -3.15 7.94
C ARG A 240 44.42 -3.22 8.85
N LEU A 241 44.33 -2.38 9.89
CA LEU A 241 43.17 -2.34 10.77
C LEU A 241 41.90 -1.96 10.00
N ILE A 242 41.96 -0.91 9.16
CA ILE A 242 40.82 -0.49 8.33
C ILE A 242 40.41 -1.61 7.37
N LEU A 243 41.36 -2.24 6.67
CA LEU A 243 41.08 -3.36 5.76
C LEU A 243 40.46 -4.56 6.49
N PHE A 244 40.93 -4.87 7.71
CA PHE A 244 40.39 -5.95 8.53
C PHE A 244 38.93 -5.67 8.92
N PHE A 245 38.63 -4.48 9.44
CA PHE A 245 37.25 -4.11 9.79
C PHE A 245 36.34 -4.05 8.56
N SER A 246 36.86 -3.61 7.41
CA SER A 246 36.11 -3.61 6.15
C SER A 246 35.78 -5.04 5.70
N ALA A 247 36.74 -5.96 5.75
CA ALA A 247 36.50 -7.37 5.44
C ALA A 247 35.49 -8.01 6.41
N LEU A 248 35.56 -7.67 7.70
CA LEU A 248 34.61 -8.14 8.71
C LEU A 248 33.19 -7.63 8.46
N GLN A 249 33.05 -6.35 8.08
CA GLN A 249 31.75 -5.75 7.72
C GLN A 249 31.14 -6.40 6.47
N ILE A 250 31.95 -6.66 5.43
CA ILE A 250 31.50 -7.37 4.22
C ILE A 250 31.03 -8.80 4.58
N LEU A 251 31.81 -9.52 5.40
CA LEU A 251 31.44 -10.85 5.88
C LEU A 251 30.13 -10.83 6.68
N ALA A 252 29.98 -9.87 7.59
CA ALA A 252 28.75 -9.69 8.36
C ALA A 252 27.55 -9.39 7.44
N SER A 253 27.72 -8.51 6.44
CA SER A 253 26.67 -8.17 5.47
C SER A 253 26.28 -9.37 4.60
N LEU A 254 27.24 -10.23 4.26
CA LEU A 254 26.99 -11.48 3.54
C LEU A 254 26.20 -12.48 4.40
N VAL A 255 26.67 -12.76 5.62
CA VAL A 255 26.11 -13.82 6.49
C VAL A 255 24.77 -13.42 7.09
N ILE A 256 24.63 -12.17 7.53
CA ILE A 256 23.44 -11.67 8.24
C ILE A 256 22.45 -11.05 7.24
N GLY A 257 22.94 -10.48 6.15
CA GLY A 257 22.12 -9.75 5.18
C GLY A 257 21.73 -10.58 3.96
N PHE A 258 22.70 -10.90 3.09
CA PHE A 258 22.42 -11.47 1.76
C PHE A 258 22.04 -12.95 1.80
N ILE A 259 22.84 -13.82 2.45
CA ILE A 259 22.63 -15.28 2.46
C ILE A 259 21.21 -15.67 2.89
N PRO A 260 20.64 -15.13 4.00
CA PRO A 260 19.29 -15.48 4.43
C PRO A 260 18.19 -15.12 3.42
N GLN A 261 18.43 -14.12 2.56
CA GLN A 261 17.45 -13.64 1.56
C GLN A 261 17.56 -14.36 0.21
N VAL A 262 18.63 -15.13 -0.04
CA VAL A 262 18.85 -15.85 -1.30
C VAL A 262 17.65 -16.72 -1.72
N PRO A 263 16.99 -17.49 -0.82
CA PRO A 263 15.83 -18.28 -1.21
C PRO A 263 14.67 -17.45 -1.78
N GLU A 264 14.43 -16.27 -1.20
CA GLU A 264 13.36 -15.37 -1.64
C GLU A 264 13.71 -14.67 -2.96
N PHE A 265 14.96 -14.20 -3.13
CA PHE A 265 15.44 -13.72 -4.44
C PHE A 265 15.36 -14.80 -5.52
N TRP A 266 15.66 -16.05 -5.17
CA TRP A 266 15.58 -17.17 -6.11
C TRP A 266 14.14 -17.47 -6.56
N LYS A 267 13.16 -17.36 -5.66
CA LYS A 267 11.74 -17.46 -6.01
C LYS A 267 11.33 -16.30 -6.94
N MET A 268 11.63 -15.06 -6.56
CA MET A 268 11.28 -13.87 -7.33
C MET A 268 11.94 -13.85 -8.71
N ALA A 269 13.19 -14.31 -8.84
CA ALA A 269 13.89 -14.43 -10.13
C ALA A 269 13.19 -15.40 -11.11
N ARG A 270 12.46 -16.38 -10.58
CA ARG A 270 11.61 -17.30 -11.35
C ARG A 270 10.16 -16.81 -11.53
N GLY A 271 9.86 -15.59 -11.09
CA GLY A 271 8.53 -15.00 -11.16
C GLY A 271 7.57 -15.48 -10.06
N ILE A 272 8.08 -16.09 -8.99
CA ILE A 272 7.27 -16.54 -7.84
C ILE A 272 7.41 -15.51 -6.73
N ASP A 273 6.31 -14.84 -6.34
CA ASP A 273 6.34 -13.88 -5.22
C ASP A 273 6.25 -14.60 -3.86
N PRO A 274 7.23 -14.41 -2.95
CA PRO A 274 7.22 -14.93 -1.59
C PRO A 274 5.95 -14.65 -0.78
N ILE A 275 5.32 -13.49 -0.98
CA ILE A 275 4.14 -13.10 -0.21
C ILE A 275 2.86 -13.80 -0.70
N GLY A 276 2.93 -14.53 -1.81
CA GLY A 276 1.76 -15.10 -2.47
C GLY A 276 1.13 -14.16 -3.49
N GLN A 277 -0.04 -14.56 -3.99
CA GLN A 277 -0.85 -13.81 -4.96
C GLN A 277 -2.30 -13.81 -4.52
N ALA A 278 -3.05 -12.82 -4.96
CA ALA A 278 -4.46 -12.72 -4.67
C ALA A 278 -5.29 -13.74 -5.46
N GLU A 279 -6.27 -14.33 -4.78
CA GLU A 279 -7.35 -15.04 -5.41
C GLU A 279 -8.36 -14.03 -5.95
N MET A 280 -8.65 -14.14 -7.26
CA MET A 280 -9.58 -13.26 -7.96
C MET A 280 -10.64 -14.10 -8.65
N LYS A 281 -11.90 -13.88 -8.31
CA LYS A 281 -13.05 -14.57 -8.89
C LYS A 281 -14.09 -13.57 -9.34
N ILE A 282 -14.64 -13.78 -10.53
CA ILE A 282 -15.80 -13.03 -10.99
C ILE A 282 -17.05 -13.74 -10.46
N SER A 283 -17.99 -12.97 -9.93
CA SER A 283 -19.30 -13.46 -9.50
C SER A 283 -20.04 -14.14 -10.64
N THR A 284 -20.97 -15.03 -10.30
CA THR A 284 -21.76 -15.78 -11.31
C THR A 284 -22.59 -14.89 -12.23
N ASP A 285 -22.94 -13.69 -11.78
CA ASP A 285 -23.66 -12.67 -12.56
C ASP A 285 -22.74 -11.81 -13.47
N GLY A 286 -21.42 -11.92 -13.33
CA GLY A 286 -20.47 -11.18 -14.16
C GLY A 286 -20.29 -9.69 -13.81
N HIS A 287 -20.80 -9.23 -12.66
CA HIS A 287 -20.78 -7.81 -12.28
C HIS A 287 -19.82 -7.46 -11.14
N THR A 288 -19.38 -8.44 -10.36
CA THR A 288 -18.52 -8.25 -9.19
C THR A 288 -17.23 -9.05 -9.32
N LEU A 289 -16.11 -8.44 -8.97
CA LEU A 289 -14.84 -9.13 -8.76
C LEU A 289 -14.58 -9.27 -7.27
N HIS A 290 -14.47 -10.50 -6.79
CA HIS A 290 -14.03 -10.83 -5.45
C HIS A 290 -12.51 -10.92 -5.44
N PHE A 291 -11.88 -10.14 -4.58
CA PHE A 291 -10.43 -10.05 -4.40
C PHE A 291 -10.07 -10.46 -2.98
N GLN A 292 -9.34 -11.57 -2.84
CA GLN A 292 -8.95 -12.12 -1.55
C GLN A 292 -7.45 -12.46 -1.49
N GLY A 293 -6.78 -12.05 -0.41
CA GLY A 293 -5.38 -12.41 -0.16
C GLY A 293 -4.37 -11.30 -0.51
N PRO A 294 -3.07 -11.60 -0.45
CA PRO A 294 -2.01 -10.60 -0.56
C PRO A 294 -1.86 -10.10 -2.01
N ILE A 295 -1.51 -8.82 -2.17
CA ILE A 295 -1.27 -8.19 -3.48
C ILE A 295 0.16 -8.54 -3.92
N GLY A 296 0.30 -9.58 -4.74
CA GLY A 296 1.58 -10.12 -5.20
C GLY A 296 2.00 -9.69 -6.59
N MET A 297 3.23 -10.03 -6.95
CA MET A 297 3.79 -9.81 -8.28
C MET A 297 2.90 -10.40 -9.39
N GLY A 298 2.54 -9.59 -10.37
CA GLY A 298 1.73 -9.95 -11.53
C GLY A 298 0.22 -9.94 -11.29
N ASP A 299 -0.27 -9.59 -10.10
CA ASP A 299 -1.70 -9.53 -9.82
C ASP A 299 -2.40 -8.43 -10.62
N ALA A 300 -1.75 -7.29 -10.86
CA ALA A 300 -2.33 -6.25 -11.72
C ALA A 300 -2.57 -6.76 -13.15
N ARG A 301 -1.59 -7.48 -13.73
CA ARG A 301 -1.73 -8.10 -15.06
C ARG A 301 -2.80 -9.19 -15.08
N ARG A 302 -2.87 -10.02 -14.03
CA ARG A 302 -3.91 -11.06 -13.90
C ARG A 302 -5.30 -10.44 -13.79
N MET A 303 -5.46 -9.38 -12.99
CA MET A 303 -6.71 -8.63 -12.88
C MET A 303 -7.09 -7.99 -14.22
N GLY A 304 -6.14 -7.38 -14.92
CA GLY A 304 -6.35 -6.83 -16.26
C GLY A 304 -6.94 -7.84 -17.23
N LYS A 305 -6.35 -9.05 -17.32
CA LYS A 305 -6.85 -10.15 -18.16
C LYS A 305 -8.27 -10.61 -17.77
N LEU A 306 -8.56 -10.72 -16.48
CA LEU A 306 -9.91 -11.07 -15.99
C LEU A 306 -10.93 -9.99 -16.36
N LEU A 307 -10.55 -8.72 -16.25
CA LEU A 307 -11.44 -7.59 -16.58
C LEU A 307 -11.60 -7.35 -18.08
N GLU A 308 -10.75 -7.94 -18.93
CA GLU A 308 -10.95 -7.99 -20.39
C GLU A 308 -12.03 -9.00 -20.77
N THR A 309 -12.11 -10.14 -20.06
CA THR A 309 -13.14 -11.17 -20.32
C THR A 309 -14.48 -10.87 -19.62
N ALA A 310 -14.51 -9.93 -18.69
CA ALA A 310 -15.72 -9.53 -17.95
C ALA A 310 -15.94 -8.01 -18.00
N PRO A 311 -16.41 -7.46 -19.14
CA PRO A 311 -16.53 -6.01 -19.33
C PRO A 311 -17.60 -5.35 -18.45
N ASN A 312 -18.53 -6.13 -17.89
CA ASN A 312 -19.62 -5.64 -17.06
C ASN A 312 -19.25 -5.50 -15.57
N VAL A 313 -18.04 -5.93 -15.18
CA VAL A 313 -17.57 -5.81 -13.80
C VAL A 313 -17.33 -4.34 -13.46
N LYS A 314 -18.08 -3.85 -12.48
CA LYS A 314 -17.94 -2.51 -11.90
C LYS A 314 -17.77 -2.53 -10.38
N SER A 315 -18.15 -3.62 -9.72
CA SER A 315 -18.06 -3.78 -8.27
C SER A 315 -16.83 -4.60 -7.90
N PHE A 316 -16.07 -4.16 -6.90
CA PHE A 316 -14.87 -4.81 -6.40
C PHE A 316 -15.02 -5.06 -4.89
N GLU A 317 -15.12 -6.34 -4.51
CA GLU A 317 -15.16 -6.76 -3.12
C GLU A 317 -13.74 -7.12 -2.66
N LEU A 318 -13.23 -6.39 -1.66
CA LEU A 318 -11.84 -6.42 -1.24
C LEU A 318 -11.69 -7.02 0.17
N ALA A 319 -10.83 -8.03 0.29
CA ALA A 319 -10.34 -8.58 1.56
C ALA A 319 -8.85 -8.93 1.42
N SER A 320 -7.96 -8.03 1.82
CA SER A 320 -6.53 -8.17 1.61
C SER A 320 -5.70 -7.54 2.73
N PRO A 321 -4.64 -8.23 3.21
CA PRO A 321 -3.64 -7.65 4.11
C PRO A 321 -2.75 -6.60 3.42
N GLY A 322 -2.93 -6.37 2.12
CA GLY A 322 -2.08 -5.54 1.28
C GLY A 322 -0.95 -6.34 0.62
N GLY A 323 0.13 -5.67 0.25
CA GLY A 323 1.23 -6.29 -0.48
C GLY A 323 2.10 -5.28 -1.23
N ARG A 324 2.48 -5.62 -2.47
CA ARG A 324 3.33 -4.80 -3.34
C ARG A 324 2.62 -3.48 -3.71
N LEU A 325 3.23 -2.35 -3.35
CA LEU A 325 2.68 -1.02 -3.61
C LEU A 325 2.45 -0.75 -5.11
N ALA A 326 3.46 -1.04 -5.95
CA ALA A 326 3.38 -0.80 -7.39
C ALA A 326 2.26 -1.62 -8.06
N GLU A 327 2.10 -2.90 -7.68
CA GLU A 327 1.01 -3.74 -8.20
C GLU A 327 -0.35 -3.17 -7.79
N ALA A 328 -0.48 -2.66 -6.55
CA ALA A 328 -1.70 -2.01 -6.10
C ALA A 328 -2.00 -0.72 -6.90
N GLU A 329 -0.99 0.09 -7.21
CA GLU A 329 -1.15 1.30 -8.04
C GLU A 329 -1.59 0.97 -9.47
N ASP A 330 -1.00 -0.05 -10.09
CA ASP A 330 -1.43 -0.53 -11.41
C ASP A 330 -2.88 -1.05 -11.39
N MET A 331 -3.26 -1.75 -10.32
CA MET A 331 -4.64 -2.19 -10.11
C MET A 331 -5.60 -1.00 -9.96
N VAL A 332 -5.21 0.06 -9.23
CA VAL A 332 -5.99 1.29 -9.08
C VAL A 332 -6.28 1.92 -10.45
N VAL A 333 -5.30 1.96 -11.36
CA VAL A 333 -5.49 2.47 -12.74
C VAL A 333 -6.56 1.66 -13.48
N LEU A 334 -6.49 0.33 -13.39
CA LEU A 334 -7.46 -0.57 -14.04
C LEU A 334 -8.89 -0.41 -13.48
N MET A 335 -9.02 -0.20 -12.17
CA MET A 335 -10.28 0.02 -11.47
C MET A 335 -10.89 1.39 -11.80
N ARG A 336 -10.10 2.46 -11.73
CA ARG A 336 -10.55 3.83 -12.04
C ARG A 336 -11.05 3.97 -13.47
N LYS A 337 -10.41 3.31 -14.44
CA LYS A 337 -10.84 3.30 -15.85
C LYS A 337 -12.27 2.79 -16.05
N ARG A 338 -12.80 2.00 -15.10
CA ARG A 338 -14.17 1.43 -15.15
C ARG A 338 -15.18 2.17 -14.28
N GLY A 339 -14.78 3.22 -13.56
CA GLY A 339 -15.63 3.88 -12.58
C GLY A 339 -16.04 2.95 -11.45
N ALA A 340 -15.07 2.22 -10.88
CA ALA A 340 -15.31 1.17 -9.90
C ALA A 340 -16.13 1.62 -8.67
N THR A 341 -16.96 0.72 -8.18
CA THR A 341 -17.49 0.72 -6.80
C THR A 341 -16.63 -0.24 -6.00
N THR A 342 -16.16 0.18 -4.83
CA THR A 342 -15.32 -0.64 -3.95
C THR A 342 -16.02 -0.93 -2.64
N ARG A 343 -15.87 -2.17 -2.20
CA ARG A 343 -16.51 -2.66 -0.99
C ARG A 343 -15.50 -3.49 -0.20
N ALA A 344 -15.16 -3.04 1.00
CA ALA A 344 -14.34 -3.84 1.89
C ALA A 344 -15.26 -4.86 2.58
N VAL A 345 -15.08 -6.15 2.28
CA VAL A 345 -15.88 -7.26 2.83
C VAL A 345 -15.19 -7.96 4.01
N GLY A 346 -13.94 -7.59 4.28
CA GLY A 346 -13.15 -8.01 5.42
C GLY A 346 -12.03 -6.99 5.66
N ASP A 347 -10.90 -7.44 6.19
CA ASP A 347 -9.74 -6.57 6.37
C ASP A 347 -9.22 -6.08 5.00
N CYS A 348 -9.11 -4.75 4.85
CA CYS A 348 -8.43 -4.12 3.72
C CYS A 348 -7.34 -3.21 4.25
N GLN A 349 -6.13 -3.74 4.31
CA GLN A 349 -5.00 -3.16 5.03
C GLN A 349 -3.87 -2.77 4.08
N SER A 350 -3.03 -1.82 4.50
CA SER A 350 -1.81 -1.42 3.78
C SER A 350 -2.14 -1.01 2.33
N ALA A 351 -1.44 -1.57 1.33
CA ALA A 351 -1.68 -1.32 -0.08
C ALA A 351 -3.13 -1.61 -0.55
N CYS A 352 -3.90 -2.48 0.14
CA CYS A 352 -5.32 -2.67 -0.18
C CYS A 352 -6.13 -1.38 -0.05
N THR A 353 -5.76 -0.50 0.89
CA THR A 353 -6.46 0.78 1.05
C THR A 353 -6.42 1.64 -0.21
N LEU A 354 -5.38 1.49 -1.06
CA LEU A 354 -5.32 2.17 -2.36
C LEU A 354 -6.40 1.65 -3.30
N LEU A 355 -6.55 0.31 -3.40
CA LEU A 355 -7.60 -0.32 -4.19
C LEU A 355 -8.98 0.13 -3.70
N PHE A 356 -9.18 0.19 -2.38
CA PHE A 356 -10.42 0.67 -1.79
C PHE A 356 -10.71 2.13 -2.18
N LEU A 357 -9.72 3.02 -2.06
CA LEU A 357 -9.83 4.43 -2.43
C LEU A 357 -9.95 4.66 -3.96
N ALA A 358 -9.67 3.65 -4.78
CA ALA A 358 -9.89 3.73 -6.23
C ALA A 358 -11.36 3.84 -6.62
N GLY A 359 -12.27 3.41 -5.74
CA GLY A 359 -13.70 3.43 -6.01
C GLY A 359 -14.31 4.83 -5.90
N ASN A 360 -15.26 5.11 -6.80
CA ASN A 360 -16.10 6.31 -6.76
C ASN A 360 -17.19 6.21 -5.67
N GLN A 361 -17.62 4.99 -5.41
CA GLN A 361 -18.54 4.64 -4.33
C GLN A 361 -17.84 3.62 -3.45
N ARG A 362 -17.75 3.92 -2.16
CA ARG A 362 -16.93 3.19 -1.19
C ARG A 362 -17.79 2.73 -0.04
N GLN A 363 -17.82 1.43 0.22
CA GLN A 363 -18.65 0.84 1.25
C GLN A 363 -17.81 -0.03 2.18
N LEU A 364 -17.97 0.18 3.49
CA LEU A 364 -17.39 -0.69 4.51
C LEU A 364 -18.48 -1.66 4.98
N MET A 365 -18.29 -2.95 4.72
CA MET A 365 -19.26 -3.96 5.14
C MET A 365 -19.18 -4.20 6.65
N PRO A 366 -20.23 -4.74 7.27
CA PRO A 366 -20.19 -5.13 8.67
C PRO A 366 -19.00 -6.06 8.96
N GLY A 367 -18.24 -5.76 10.01
CA GLY A 367 -17.04 -6.50 10.39
C GLY A 367 -15.77 -6.19 9.58
N ALA A 368 -15.85 -5.44 8.48
CA ALA A 368 -14.69 -5.03 7.70
C ALA A 368 -13.94 -3.85 8.33
N GLN A 369 -12.63 -3.77 8.08
CA GLN A 369 -11.76 -2.72 8.62
C GLN A 369 -10.81 -2.18 7.55
N LEU A 370 -10.51 -0.88 7.60
CA LEU A 370 -9.46 -0.25 6.81
C LEU A 370 -8.22 -0.03 7.67
N GLY A 371 -7.10 -0.64 7.29
CA GLY A 371 -5.85 -0.55 8.05
C GLY A 371 -4.79 0.29 7.33
N PHE A 372 -4.28 1.31 8.00
CA PHE A 372 -3.26 2.21 7.48
C PHE A 372 -1.94 2.11 8.27
N HIS A 373 -0.82 2.10 7.57
CA HIS A 373 0.52 2.24 8.14
C HIS A 373 1.51 2.74 7.08
N ARG A 374 2.70 3.17 7.52
CA ARG A 374 3.80 3.59 6.63
C ARG A 374 4.28 2.45 5.74
N ALA A 375 4.73 2.75 4.52
CA ALA A 375 5.39 1.76 3.67
C ALA A 375 6.68 1.24 4.32
N SER A 376 7.07 0.02 3.96
CA SER A 376 8.32 -0.63 4.36
C SER A 376 9.03 -1.11 3.11
N THR A 377 10.31 -0.75 2.98
CA THR A 377 11.19 -1.23 1.92
C THR A 377 11.78 -2.60 2.25
N GLY A 378 11.71 -3.03 3.52
CA GLY A 378 12.40 -4.24 3.99
C GLY A 378 13.93 -4.06 4.09
N THR A 379 14.42 -2.82 3.94
CA THR A 379 15.83 -2.46 4.16
C THR A 379 16.01 -1.78 5.50
N TYR A 380 17.23 -1.79 6.03
CA TYR A 380 17.57 -1.07 7.27
C TYR A 380 18.00 0.38 7.02
N ASN A 381 17.91 0.89 5.80
CA ASN A 381 18.41 2.22 5.47
C ASN A 381 17.27 3.27 5.55
N PRO A 382 17.37 4.24 6.47
CA PRO A 382 16.29 5.19 6.74
C PRO A 382 16.00 6.13 5.57
N ALA A 383 16.97 6.39 4.68
CA ALA A 383 16.75 7.22 3.50
C ALA A 383 15.75 6.55 2.53
N PHE A 384 15.77 5.22 2.41
CA PHE A 384 14.83 4.48 1.57
C PHE A 384 13.45 4.39 2.12
N GLU A 385 13.39 4.13 3.41
CA GLU A 385 12.16 4.18 4.15
C GLU A 385 11.49 5.55 3.96
N GLU A 386 12.24 6.64 3.99
CA GLU A 386 11.71 7.99 3.76
C GLU A 386 11.23 8.19 2.31
N ILE A 387 12.03 7.84 1.30
CA ILE A 387 11.64 8.00 -0.13
C ILE A 387 10.37 7.21 -0.44
N ALA A 388 10.29 5.95 0.01
CA ALA A 388 9.10 5.11 -0.21
C ALA A 388 7.85 5.71 0.45
N ASN A 389 8.01 6.33 1.62
CA ASN A 389 6.91 6.95 2.35
C ASN A 389 6.51 8.31 1.78
N GLN A 390 7.44 9.08 1.20
CA GLN A 390 7.11 10.27 0.42
C GLN A 390 6.30 9.90 -0.82
N HIS A 391 6.68 8.83 -1.53
CA HIS A 391 5.93 8.33 -2.66
C HIS A 391 4.52 7.86 -2.26
N LEU A 392 4.40 7.08 -1.18
CA LEU A 392 3.10 6.67 -0.63
C LEU A 392 2.22 7.90 -0.29
N ALA A 393 2.80 8.94 0.31
CA ALA A 393 2.09 10.17 0.64
C ALA A 393 1.59 10.88 -0.63
N GLU A 394 2.41 10.97 -1.68
CA GLU A 394 2.00 11.51 -2.98
C GLU A 394 0.85 10.72 -3.60
N THR A 395 0.92 9.38 -3.55
CA THR A 395 -0.15 8.50 -4.05
C THR A 395 -1.45 8.73 -3.27
N TYR A 396 -1.41 8.79 -1.94
CA TYR A 396 -2.61 9.10 -1.14
C TYR A 396 -3.17 10.51 -1.40
N ARG A 397 -2.32 11.53 -1.58
CA ARG A 397 -2.77 12.89 -1.95
C ARG A 397 -3.49 12.89 -3.29
N LYS A 398 -2.99 12.16 -4.29
CA LYS A 398 -3.66 11.99 -5.60
C LYS A 398 -4.98 11.24 -5.51
N MET A 399 -5.22 10.53 -4.40
CA MET A 399 -6.47 9.85 -4.10
C MET A 399 -7.36 10.67 -3.15
N GLU A 400 -7.00 11.92 -2.87
CA GLU A 400 -7.76 12.85 -2.04
C GLU A 400 -7.96 12.35 -0.60
N LEU A 401 -7.03 11.53 -0.09
CA LEU A 401 -7.01 11.18 1.31
C LEU A 401 -6.67 12.44 2.15
N PRO A 402 -7.41 12.75 3.23
CA PRO A 402 -7.12 13.90 4.09
C PRO A 402 -5.67 13.94 4.58
N GLU A 403 -5.05 15.12 4.66
CA GLU A 403 -3.63 15.22 5.03
C GLU A 403 -3.37 14.71 6.45
N ASP A 404 -4.31 14.86 7.39
CA ASP A 404 -4.20 14.31 8.74
C ASP A 404 -4.19 12.77 8.74
N TYR A 405 -4.97 12.13 7.86
CA TYR A 405 -4.92 10.68 7.62
C TYR A 405 -3.56 10.25 7.07
N ILE A 406 -3.02 11.00 6.10
CA ILE A 406 -1.70 10.72 5.51
C ILE A 406 -0.64 10.83 6.59
N GLN A 407 -0.61 11.91 7.35
CA GLN A 407 0.37 12.11 8.42
C GLN A 407 0.28 11.03 9.51
N ARG A 408 -0.94 10.61 9.90
CA ARG A 408 -1.13 9.53 10.85
C ARG A 408 -0.70 8.17 10.30
N THR A 409 -0.95 7.92 9.01
CA THR A 409 -0.46 6.74 8.29
C THR A 409 1.06 6.67 8.34
N LEU A 410 1.76 7.75 7.98
CA LEU A 410 3.22 7.82 7.97
C LEU A 410 3.86 7.70 9.35
N LYS A 411 3.16 8.20 10.39
CA LYS A 411 3.58 8.05 11.80
C LYS A 411 3.37 6.64 12.35
N THR A 412 2.47 5.85 11.75
CA THR A 412 2.16 4.49 12.21
C THR A 412 3.24 3.52 11.73
N PRO A 413 4.01 2.86 12.62
CA PRO A 413 5.09 1.94 12.23
C PRO A 413 4.59 0.76 11.39
N SER A 414 5.42 0.24 10.48
CA SER A 414 5.08 -0.87 9.57
C SER A 414 4.81 -2.22 10.26
N ARG A 415 5.15 -2.34 11.55
CA ARG A 415 4.87 -3.50 12.40
C ARG A 415 3.54 -3.41 13.16
N SER A 416 2.79 -2.32 12.96
CA SER A 416 1.53 -2.03 13.63
C SER A 416 0.54 -1.44 12.62
N MET A 417 -0.73 -1.38 12.99
CA MET A 417 -1.79 -0.90 12.11
C MET A 417 -2.64 0.14 12.83
N TRP A 418 -3.01 1.21 12.11
CA TRP A 418 -4.04 2.14 12.54
C TRP A 418 -5.35 1.83 11.82
N TYR A 419 -6.41 1.62 12.60
CA TYR A 419 -7.78 1.43 12.11
C TYR A 419 -8.63 2.65 12.49
N PRO A 420 -9.07 3.48 11.52
CA PRO A 420 -10.05 4.53 11.76
C PRO A 420 -11.41 3.93 12.12
N SER A 421 -12.20 4.62 12.95
CA SER A 421 -13.56 4.18 13.24
C SER A 421 -14.48 4.41 12.03
N PRO A 422 -15.56 3.63 11.85
CA PRO A 422 -16.53 3.87 10.78
C PRO A 422 -17.07 5.31 10.76
N ASP A 423 -17.37 5.89 11.92
CA ASP A 423 -17.85 7.27 12.03
C ASP A 423 -16.83 8.29 11.51
N ASP A 424 -15.54 8.06 11.75
CA ASP A 424 -14.46 8.92 11.26
C ASP A 424 -14.32 8.81 9.74
N LEU A 425 -14.44 7.59 9.19
CA LEU A 425 -14.45 7.36 7.75
C LEU A 425 -15.63 8.05 7.06
N VAL A 426 -16.83 8.01 7.67
CA VAL A 426 -18.02 8.73 7.16
C VAL A 426 -17.81 10.24 7.21
N ARG A 427 -17.29 10.76 8.33
CA ARG A 427 -17.03 12.20 8.52
C ARG A 427 -16.09 12.77 7.45
N HIS A 428 -15.09 11.99 7.05
CA HIS A 428 -14.14 12.33 6.00
C HIS A 428 -14.59 11.91 4.59
N GLN A 429 -15.84 11.46 4.42
CA GLN A 429 -16.42 11.01 3.15
C GLN A 429 -15.60 9.90 2.46
N LEU A 430 -14.87 9.10 3.25
CA LEU A 430 -14.11 7.96 2.76
C LEU A 430 -14.98 6.74 2.51
N ILE A 431 -16.12 6.66 3.19
CA ILE A 431 -17.16 5.65 3.00
C ILE A 431 -18.54 6.31 2.97
N GLN A 432 -19.50 5.65 2.33
CA GLN A 432 -20.91 6.06 2.39
C GLN A 432 -21.43 5.95 3.83
N GLU A 433 -22.30 6.88 4.23
CA GLU A 433 -23.03 6.78 5.49
C GLU A 433 -23.88 5.50 5.46
N PRO A 434 -23.74 4.60 6.45
CA PRO A 434 -24.58 3.42 6.52
C PRO A 434 -26.06 3.81 6.61
N PRO A 435 -26.97 3.04 5.97
CA PRO A 435 -28.40 3.31 6.07
C PRO A 435 -28.88 3.22 7.53
N LYS A 436 -29.59 4.26 7.99
CA LYS A 436 -30.17 4.32 9.35
C LYS A 436 -31.42 3.45 9.50
N THR A 437 -32.07 3.15 8.39
CA THR A 437 -33.29 2.34 8.30
C THR A 437 -33.00 1.01 7.64
N MET A 438 -33.97 0.10 7.63
CA MET A 438 -33.89 -1.12 6.83
C MET A 438 -34.02 -0.89 5.33
N ASP A 439 -34.35 0.33 4.89
CA ASP A 439 -34.39 0.64 3.47
C ASP A 439 -33.04 0.38 2.80
N VAL A 440 -33.11 -0.15 1.58
CA VAL A 440 -31.95 -0.37 0.72
C VAL A 440 -32.12 0.39 -0.58
N ALA A 441 -31.03 0.88 -1.16
CA ALA A 441 -31.07 1.49 -2.48
C ALA A 441 -31.61 0.48 -3.50
N LEU A 442 -32.63 0.87 -4.26
CA LEU A 442 -33.23 0.01 -5.28
C LEU A 442 -32.32 0.00 -6.51
N PRO A 443 -31.78 -1.17 -6.92
CA PRO A 443 -30.84 -1.24 -8.04
C PRO A 443 -31.52 -0.92 -9.37
N ASP A 444 -30.87 -0.14 -10.21
CA ASP A 444 -31.34 0.16 -11.57
C ASP A 444 -30.95 -0.95 -12.54
N GLY A 445 -31.82 -1.27 -13.50
CA GLY A 445 -31.48 -2.26 -14.50
C GLY A 445 -30.38 -1.81 -15.46
N PRO A 446 -29.79 -2.76 -16.21
CA PRO A 446 -28.70 -2.48 -17.14
C PRO A 446 -29.11 -1.51 -18.26
N LYS A 447 -30.41 -1.35 -18.53
CA LYS A 447 -30.97 -0.34 -19.40
C LYS A 447 -32.19 0.33 -18.77
N PRO A 448 -32.50 1.58 -19.14
CA PRO A 448 -33.73 2.24 -18.71
C PRO A 448 -34.96 1.37 -19.03
N GLY A 449 -35.75 1.04 -17.99
CA GLY A 449 -36.96 0.22 -18.11
C GLY A 449 -36.75 -1.29 -18.03
N GLU A 450 -35.51 -1.79 -18.00
CA GLU A 450 -35.24 -3.21 -17.69
C GLU A 450 -35.11 -3.40 -16.17
N PRO A 451 -35.56 -4.52 -15.59
CA PRO A 451 -35.38 -4.79 -14.16
C PRO A 451 -33.96 -5.27 -13.84
N ALA A 452 -33.39 -4.75 -12.76
CA ALA A 452 -32.11 -5.24 -12.23
C ALA A 452 -32.16 -6.76 -11.91
N PRO A 453 -31.03 -7.48 -12.08
CA PRO A 453 -30.94 -8.88 -11.71
C PRO A 453 -31.09 -9.07 -10.19
N LEU A 454 -31.57 -10.24 -9.76
CA LEU A 454 -31.81 -10.53 -8.34
C LEU A 454 -30.54 -10.38 -7.48
N SER A 455 -29.36 -10.69 -8.05
CA SER A 455 -28.08 -10.56 -7.36
C SER A 455 -27.78 -9.13 -6.93
N GLU A 456 -28.20 -8.12 -7.70
CA GLU A 456 -28.03 -6.72 -7.32
C GLU A 456 -28.91 -6.33 -6.12
N TYR A 457 -30.13 -6.88 -6.03
CA TYR A 457 -30.98 -6.69 -4.84
C TYR A 457 -30.32 -7.34 -3.61
N VAL A 458 -29.86 -8.59 -3.73
CA VAL A 458 -29.14 -9.27 -2.64
C VAL A 458 -27.90 -8.49 -2.22
N ALA A 459 -27.14 -7.94 -3.17
CA ALA A 459 -25.97 -7.11 -2.89
C ALA A 459 -26.32 -5.78 -2.18
N ALA A 460 -27.47 -5.19 -2.48
CA ALA A 460 -27.99 -4.01 -1.78
C ALA A 460 -28.36 -4.36 -0.33
N PHE A 461 -29.07 -5.47 -0.11
CA PHE A 461 -29.37 -5.95 1.25
C PHE A 461 -28.13 -6.26 2.07
N LYS A 462 -27.15 -6.96 1.48
CA LYS A 462 -25.90 -7.32 2.17
C LYS A 462 -25.15 -6.09 2.68
N SER A 463 -25.28 -4.94 2.01
CA SER A 463 -24.64 -3.69 2.42
C SER A 463 -25.29 -2.99 3.61
N ASN A 464 -26.51 -3.37 3.98
CA ASN A 464 -27.20 -2.84 5.14
C ASN A 464 -26.90 -3.72 6.38
N PRO A 465 -26.37 -3.15 7.48
CA PRO A 465 -25.96 -3.92 8.65
C PRO A 465 -27.04 -4.80 9.27
N VAL A 466 -28.30 -4.35 9.29
CA VAL A 466 -29.39 -5.14 9.88
C VAL A 466 -29.67 -6.37 9.06
N TRP A 467 -29.80 -6.20 7.75
CA TRP A 467 -30.04 -7.29 6.82
C TRP A 467 -28.91 -8.31 6.83
N PHE A 468 -27.67 -7.84 6.89
CA PHE A 468 -26.50 -8.70 7.03
C PHE A 468 -26.58 -9.59 8.29
N HIS A 469 -26.76 -9.00 9.47
CA HIS A 469 -26.82 -9.78 10.72
C HIS A 469 -28.06 -10.68 10.80
N LEU A 470 -29.19 -10.27 10.20
CA LEU A 470 -30.37 -11.13 10.10
C LEU A 470 -30.09 -12.37 9.25
N ASP A 471 -29.35 -12.25 8.15
CA ASP A 471 -28.99 -13.42 7.32
C ASP A 471 -27.93 -14.30 7.99
N GLU A 472 -26.99 -13.72 8.75
CA GLU A 472 -26.05 -14.51 9.58
C GLU A 472 -26.79 -15.38 10.58
N ARG A 473 -27.82 -14.84 11.25
CA ARG A 473 -28.63 -15.59 12.21
C ARG A 473 -29.66 -16.51 11.56
N PHE A 474 -30.24 -16.08 10.44
CA PHE A 474 -31.30 -16.78 9.72
C PHE A 474 -30.93 -16.90 8.23
N PRO A 475 -30.09 -17.89 7.86
CA PRO A 475 -29.59 -18.02 6.50
C PRO A 475 -30.70 -18.12 5.45
N GLY A 476 -30.58 -17.36 4.36
CA GLY A 476 -31.57 -17.31 3.28
C GLY A 476 -32.59 -16.18 3.42
N THR A 477 -32.42 -15.31 4.43
CA THR A 477 -33.24 -14.10 4.62
C THR A 477 -33.04 -13.12 3.48
N LEU A 478 -31.79 -12.87 3.04
CA LEU A 478 -31.56 -11.89 1.96
C LEU A 478 -32.20 -12.33 0.64
N ASN A 479 -32.09 -13.61 0.29
CA ASN A 479 -32.66 -14.12 -0.96
C ASN A 479 -34.20 -14.01 -0.98
N ARG A 480 -34.86 -14.28 0.16
CA ARG A 480 -36.31 -14.13 0.29
C ARG A 480 -36.72 -12.65 0.20
N ALA A 481 -36.08 -11.78 0.96
CA ALA A 481 -36.37 -10.33 0.97
C ALA A 481 -36.13 -9.71 -0.42
N ALA A 482 -35.00 -10.04 -1.07
CA ALA A 482 -34.68 -9.60 -2.42
C ALA A 482 -35.71 -10.07 -3.45
N THR A 483 -36.18 -11.32 -3.34
CA THR A 483 -37.21 -11.84 -4.25
C THR A 483 -38.54 -11.10 -4.08
N GLN A 484 -38.99 -10.90 -2.83
CA GLN A 484 -40.22 -10.18 -2.55
C GLN A 484 -40.14 -8.71 -2.99
N MET A 485 -39.04 -8.03 -2.68
CA MET A 485 -38.78 -6.65 -3.11
C MET A 485 -38.84 -6.49 -4.62
N ARG A 486 -38.12 -7.35 -5.35
CA ARG A 486 -38.07 -7.31 -6.82
C ARG A 486 -39.45 -7.56 -7.43
N ASN A 487 -40.18 -8.54 -6.92
CA ASN A 487 -41.53 -8.85 -7.42
C ASN A 487 -42.52 -7.71 -7.15
N ALA A 488 -42.46 -7.10 -5.96
CA ALA A 488 -43.30 -5.95 -5.63
C ALA A 488 -43.00 -4.73 -6.49
N ARG A 489 -41.71 -4.42 -6.71
CA ARG A 489 -41.29 -3.33 -7.60
C ARG A 489 -41.80 -3.55 -9.03
N LEU A 490 -41.66 -4.77 -9.55
CA LEU A 490 -42.15 -5.13 -10.89
C LEU A 490 -43.68 -5.00 -11.00
N ALA A 491 -44.41 -5.39 -9.97
CA ALA A 491 -45.88 -5.28 -9.95
C ALA A 491 -46.37 -3.83 -9.88
N LEU A 492 -45.58 -2.94 -9.28
CA LEU A 492 -45.89 -1.53 -9.06
C LEU A 492 -45.15 -0.59 -10.03
N ALA A 493 -44.50 -1.14 -11.06
CA ALA A 493 -43.65 -0.37 -11.97
C ALA A 493 -44.43 0.80 -12.60
N GLY A 494 -43.88 2.01 -12.49
CA GLY A 494 -44.50 3.23 -13.03
C GLY A 494 -45.63 3.82 -12.18
N THR A 495 -45.88 3.30 -10.98
CA THR A 495 -46.80 3.89 -10.00
C THR A 495 -46.06 4.74 -8.97
N GLU A 496 -46.75 5.68 -8.33
CA GLU A 496 -46.16 6.47 -7.22
C GLU A 496 -45.77 5.59 -6.02
N GLN A 497 -46.37 4.40 -5.88
CA GLN A 497 -46.05 3.46 -4.79
C GLN A 497 -44.91 2.48 -5.10
N GLU A 498 -44.27 2.56 -6.28
CA GLU A 498 -43.24 1.61 -6.70
C GLU A 498 -42.15 1.41 -5.63
N MET A 499 -41.59 2.51 -5.13
CA MET A 499 -40.48 2.47 -4.17
C MET A 499 -40.93 1.97 -2.80
N ASP A 500 -41.97 2.58 -2.22
CA ASP A 500 -42.44 2.23 -0.89
C ASP A 500 -43.01 0.81 -0.84
N GLY A 501 -43.72 0.38 -1.87
CA GLY A 501 -44.22 -1.00 -1.97
C GLY A 501 -43.11 -2.04 -2.02
N ALA A 502 -42.00 -1.73 -2.72
CA ALA A 502 -40.82 -2.60 -2.76
C ALA A 502 -40.15 -2.71 -1.37
N GLN A 503 -39.95 -1.59 -0.67
CA GLN A 503 -39.39 -1.60 0.69
C GLN A 503 -40.30 -2.33 1.69
N MET A 504 -41.61 -2.08 1.62
CA MET A 504 -42.61 -2.75 2.47
C MET A 504 -42.62 -4.27 2.28
N ALA A 505 -42.57 -4.73 1.02
CA ALA A 505 -42.52 -6.16 0.72
C ALA A 505 -41.26 -6.82 1.31
N ALA A 506 -40.10 -6.18 1.21
CA ALA A 506 -38.89 -6.67 1.87
C ALA A 506 -39.04 -6.74 3.38
N GLN A 507 -39.53 -5.67 4.00
CA GLN A 507 -39.69 -5.61 5.45
C GLN A 507 -40.65 -6.68 5.96
N MET A 508 -41.73 -7.00 5.24
CA MET A 508 -42.64 -8.09 5.65
C MET A 508 -42.03 -9.47 5.47
N ALA A 509 -41.06 -9.64 4.56
CA ALA A 509 -40.36 -10.91 4.39
C ALA A 509 -39.65 -11.41 5.67
N ILE A 510 -39.35 -10.52 6.63
CA ILE A 510 -38.69 -10.86 7.91
C ILE A 510 -39.64 -11.02 9.09
N ALA A 511 -40.96 -10.93 8.89
CA ALA A 511 -41.94 -11.06 9.96
C ALA A 511 -41.80 -12.36 10.80
N PRO A 512 -41.49 -13.54 10.22
CA PRO A 512 -41.20 -14.75 11.00
C PRO A 512 -39.97 -14.61 11.92
N GLU A 513 -38.89 -14.04 11.41
CA GLU A 513 -37.60 -13.87 12.10
C GLU A 513 -37.77 -12.88 13.25
N VAL A 514 -38.46 -11.76 13.03
CA VAL A 514 -38.75 -10.79 14.10
C VAL A 514 -39.60 -11.40 15.20
N ARG A 515 -40.64 -12.17 14.86
CA ARG A 515 -41.44 -12.90 15.86
C ARG A 515 -40.59 -13.88 16.67
N GLN A 516 -39.70 -14.63 15.99
CA GLN A 516 -38.79 -15.54 16.67
C GLN A 516 -37.85 -14.79 17.61
N LEU A 517 -37.27 -13.66 17.20
CA LEU A 517 -36.42 -12.82 18.05
C LEU A 517 -37.17 -12.30 19.28
N LEU A 518 -38.44 -11.92 19.15
CA LEU A 518 -39.26 -11.45 20.28
C LEU A 518 -39.59 -12.57 21.27
N ILE A 519 -39.98 -13.74 20.76
CA ILE A 519 -40.38 -14.88 21.60
C ILE A 519 -39.16 -15.51 22.29
N SER A 520 -38.09 -15.74 21.54
CA SER A 520 -36.90 -16.47 22.00
C SER A 520 -35.77 -15.59 22.53
N GLY A 521 -35.81 -14.27 22.31
CA GLY A 521 -34.76 -13.34 22.76
C GLY A 521 -34.66 -13.20 24.28
N SER A 522 -33.67 -12.44 24.75
CA SER A 522 -33.54 -12.15 26.19
C SER A 522 -34.66 -11.25 26.71
N ALA A 523 -34.83 -11.23 28.04
CA ALA A 523 -35.74 -10.29 28.68
C ALA A 523 -35.32 -8.82 28.42
N GLU A 524 -34.00 -8.57 28.31
CA GLU A 524 -33.49 -7.24 28.00
C GLU A 524 -33.85 -6.82 26.58
N SER A 525 -33.63 -7.70 25.59
CA SER A 525 -33.97 -7.42 24.20
C SER A 525 -35.47 -7.12 24.02
N ARG A 526 -36.37 -7.93 24.63
CA ARG A 526 -37.82 -7.65 24.63
C ARG A 526 -38.16 -6.31 25.27
N ARG A 527 -37.53 -5.99 26.40
CA ARG A 527 -37.76 -4.70 27.09
C ARG A 527 -37.35 -3.51 26.23
N ARG A 528 -36.20 -3.60 25.55
CA ARG A 528 -35.75 -2.57 24.60
C ARG A 528 -36.73 -2.45 23.44
N TYR A 529 -37.22 -3.56 22.89
CA TYR A 529 -38.23 -3.50 21.82
C TYR A 529 -39.53 -2.85 22.29
N LEU A 530 -40.01 -3.13 23.50
CA LEU A 530 -41.20 -2.44 24.04
C LEU A 530 -41.00 -0.93 24.18
N GLN A 531 -39.77 -0.46 24.40
CA GLN A 531 -39.47 0.98 24.33
C GLN A 531 -39.57 1.52 22.90
N VAL A 532 -39.08 0.76 21.90
CA VAL A 532 -39.27 1.09 20.47
C VAL A 532 -40.75 1.18 20.14
N VAL A 533 -41.54 0.17 20.49
CA VAL A 533 -43.00 0.11 20.26
C VAL A 533 -43.71 1.30 20.94
N ARG A 534 -43.32 1.70 22.15
CA ARG A 534 -43.89 2.90 22.80
C ARG A 534 -43.56 4.18 22.04
N GLY A 535 -42.35 4.32 21.52
CA GLY A 535 -41.95 5.44 20.67
C GLY A 535 -42.75 5.49 19.37
N GLN A 536 -42.85 4.35 18.67
CA GLN A 536 -43.64 4.18 17.45
C GLN A 536 -45.12 4.45 17.69
N LEU A 537 -45.70 3.93 18.79
CA LEU A 537 -47.10 4.17 19.15
C LEU A 537 -47.39 5.66 19.34
N ARG A 538 -46.50 6.41 20.03
CA ARG A 538 -46.64 7.86 20.20
C ARG A 538 -46.55 8.61 18.87
N ALA A 539 -45.62 8.20 17.99
CA ALA A 539 -45.52 8.76 16.65
C ALA A 539 -46.81 8.52 15.85
N MET A 540 -47.37 7.31 15.90
CA MET A 540 -48.62 6.99 15.21
C MET A 540 -49.84 7.71 15.80
N GLN A 541 -49.93 7.85 17.12
CA GLN A 541 -50.98 8.65 17.77
C GLN A 541 -50.95 10.11 17.29
N SER A 542 -49.78 10.67 17.01
CA SER A 542 -49.66 12.03 16.48
C SER A 542 -50.16 12.17 15.04
N LEU A 543 -50.26 11.07 14.28
CA LEU A 543 -50.77 11.05 12.91
C LEU A 543 -52.29 10.80 12.84
N GLY A 544 -52.89 10.26 13.89
CA GLY A 544 -54.33 10.04 14.01
C GLY A 544 -54.71 8.67 14.57
N ALA A 545 -55.92 8.57 15.13
CA ALA A 545 -56.42 7.34 15.76
C ALA A 545 -56.50 6.17 14.77
N ASP A 546 -57.01 6.41 13.55
CA ASP A 546 -57.16 5.36 12.53
C ASP A 546 -55.81 4.84 12.02
N THR A 547 -54.84 5.74 11.79
CA THR A 547 -53.47 5.37 11.39
C THR A 547 -52.80 4.54 12.47
N CYS A 548 -52.97 4.95 13.73
CA CYS A 548 -52.45 4.21 14.86
C CYS A 548 -53.10 2.83 14.99
N GLN A 549 -54.41 2.74 14.81
CA GLN A 549 -55.15 1.49 14.86
C GLN A 549 -54.70 0.53 13.74
N ALA A 550 -54.49 1.05 12.53
CA ALA A 550 -53.97 0.29 11.39
C ALA A 550 -52.54 -0.20 11.64
N TRP A 551 -51.69 0.59 12.29
CA TRP A 551 -50.34 0.16 12.69
C TRP A 551 -50.39 -0.98 13.73
N LEU A 552 -51.21 -0.85 14.78
CA LEU A 552 -51.41 -1.93 15.76
C LEU A 552 -51.97 -3.21 15.13
N ALA A 553 -52.76 -3.08 14.08
CA ALA A 553 -53.28 -4.21 13.31
C ALA A 553 -52.22 -4.85 12.38
N GLY A 554 -51.01 -4.30 12.30
CA GLY A 554 -49.91 -4.86 11.51
C GLY A 554 -49.73 -4.28 10.11
N SER A 555 -50.40 -3.16 9.78
CA SER A 555 -50.33 -2.60 8.42
C SER A 555 -48.91 -2.12 8.06
N PRO A 556 -48.26 -2.68 7.03
CA PRO A 556 -46.91 -2.26 6.63
C PRO A 556 -46.86 -0.83 6.08
N ALA A 557 -47.97 -0.33 5.50
CA ALA A 557 -48.03 1.02 4.93
C ALA A 557 -47.83 2.10 6.01
N THR A 558 -48.35 1.86 7.23
CA THR A 558 -48.23 2.82 8.34
C THR A 558 -46.78 3.00 8.81
N ARG A 559 -45.92 1.99 8.63
CA ARG A 559 -44.50 2.07 8.98
C ARG A 559 -43.75 3.11 8.14
N ARG A 560 -44.21 3.35 6.91
CA ARG A 560 -43.63 4.37 6.00
C ARG A 560 -43.97 5.80 6.39
N LEU A 561 -45.02 5.99 7.20
CA LEU A 561 -45.45 7.32 7.66
C LEU A 561 -44.64 7.83 8.87
N MET A 562 -43.78 6.99 9.46
CA MET A 562 -42.99 7.37 10.64
C MET A 562 -41.81 8.27 10.28
N PRO A 563 -41.38 9.18 11.18
CA PRO A 563 -40.10 9.84 11.04
C PRO A 563 -38.95 8.83 10.96
N GLN A 564 -37.92 9.10 10.14
CA GLN A 564 -36.78 8.19 9.96
C GLN A 564 -36.07 7.84 11.27
N GLU A 565 -35.98 8.77 12.22
CA GLU A 565 -35.40 8.52 13.54
C GLU A 565 -36.16 7.44 14.32
N VAL A 566 -37.49 7.40 14.19
CA VAL A 566 -38.35 6.40 14.84
C VAL A 566 -38.20 5.03 14.17
N MET A 567 -38.07 5.00 12.83
CA MET A 567 -37.74 3.78 12.09
C MET A 567 -36.34 3.24 12.44
N ALA A 568 -35.38 4.14 12.69
CA ALA A 568 -34.03 3.78 13.06
C ALA A 568 -33.95 3.09 14.43
N TRP A 569 -34.87 3.35 15.36
CA TRP A 569 -34.92 2.65 16.65
C TRP A 569 -35.24 1.16 16.49
N GLU A 570 -36.18 0.81 15.61
CA GLU A 570 -36.48 -0.59 15.28
C GLU A 570 -35.32 -1.25 14.56
N THR A 571 -34.72 -0.54 13.62
CA THR A 571 -33.53 -0.98 12.87
C THR A 571 -32.37 -1.29 13.83
N SER A 572 -32.08 -0.40 14.78
CA SER A 572 -31.06 -0.60 15.81
C SER A 572 -31.39 -1.78 16.73
N TRP A 573 -32.63 -1.92 17.16
CA TRP A 573 -33.04 -3.08 17.96
C TRP A 573 -32.86 -4.39 17.19
N LEU A 574 -33.28 -4.45 15.92
CA LEU A 574 -33.15 -5.63 15.07
C LEU A 574 -31.68 -6.03 14.88
N SER A 575 -30.80 -5.07 14.64
CA SER A 575 -29.35 -5.32 14.54
C SER A 575 -28.79 -6.00 15.79
N ASN A 576 -29.12 -5.46 16.95
CA ASN A 576 -28.65 -5.98 18.24
C ASN A 576 -29.28 -7.34 18.57
N ALA A 577 -30.58 -7.49 18.31
CA ALA A 577 -31.29 -8.74 18.55
C ALA A 577 -30.78 -9.86 17.63
N ALA A 578 -30.42 -9.56 16.39
CA ALA A 578 -29.83 -10.54 15.47
C ALA A 578 -28.45 -11.03 15.94
N GLN A 579 -27.66 -10.18 16.60
CA GLN A 579 -26.33 -10.53 17.11
C GLN A 579 -26.33 -11.16 18.52
N GLU A 580 -27.47 -11.15 19.22
CA GLU A 580 -27.56 -11.68 20.58
C GLU A 580 -27.44 -13.22 20.60
N ASP A 581 -26.59 -13.77 21.48
CA ASP A 581 -26.48 -15.21 21.65
C ASP A 581 -27.83 -15.85 22.01
N PRO A 582 -28.17 -17.03 21.44
CA PRO A 582 -29.36 -17.76 21.84
C PRO A 582 -29.31 -18.06 23.35
N PRO A 583 -30.41 -17.89 24.10
CA PRO A 583 -30.41 -18.22 25.51
C PRO A 583 -30.11 -19.72 25.72
N SER A 584 -29.34 -20.05 26.75
CA SER A 584 -28.96 -21.43 27.09
C SER A 584 -30.15 -22.35 27.39
N ARG A 585 -31.31 -21.77 27.73
CA ARG A 585 -32.61 -22.45 27.81
C ARG A 585 -33.65 -21.66 27.03
N THR A 586 -34.13 -22.24 25.95
CA THR A 586 -35.25 -21.70 25.17
C THR A 586 -36.52 -21.73 26.03
N ARG A 587 -37.12 -20.56 26.28
CA ARG A 587 -38.45 -20.50 26.91
C ARG A 587 -39.49 -21.04 25.92
N ALA A 588 -40.54 -21.68 26.43
CA ALA A 588 -41.63 -22.18 25.59
C ALA A 588 -42.22 -21.06 24.72
N GLY A 589 -42.48 -21.37 23.45
CA GLY A 589 -43.02 -20.43 22.47
C GLY A 589 -44.44 -19.95 22.81
N GLU A 590 -45.20 -20.77 23.53
CA GLU A 590 -46.54 -20.46 24.02
C GLU A 590 -46.54 -20.25 25.54
N ALA A 591 -47.47 -19.42 26.01
CA ALA A 591 -47.72 -19.26 27.44
C ALA A 591 -48.51 -20.45 27.97
N SER A 592 -48.10 -20.97 29.14
CA SER A 592 -48.93 -21.96 29.84
C SER A 592 -50.24 -21.34 30.32
N ARG A 593 -51.26 -22.18 30.58
CA ARG A 593 -52.54 -21.71 31.16
C ARG A 593 -52.34 -20.91 32.45
N LEU A 594 -51.39 -21.31 33.30
CA LEU A 594 -51.07 -20.61 34.54
C LEU A 594 -50.47 -19.23 34.27
N GLU A 595 -49.56 -19.13 33.31
CA GLU A 595 -48.96 -17.86 32.90
C GLU A 595 -49.98 -16.88 32.34
N LEU A 596 -50.91 -17.37 31.49
CA LEU A 596 -52.01 -16.57 30.97
C LEU A 596 -52.91 -16.07 32.10
N GLU A 597 -53.29 -16.93 33.05
CA GLU A 597 -54.10 -16.55 34.21
C GLU A 597 -53.42 -15.47 35.06
N VAL A 598 -52.11 -15.56 35.28
CA VAL A 598 -51.33 -14.53 35.99
C VAL A 598 -51.39 -13.19 35.25
N VAL A 599 -51.19 -13.19 33.93
CA VAL A 599 -51.25 -11.97 33.13
C VAL A 599 -52.67 -11.39 33.11
N TYR A 600 -53.71 -12.23 32.98
CA TYR A 600 -55.11 -11.81 33.01
C TYR A 600 -55.48 -11.11 34.32
N ARG A 601 -55.07 -11.65 35.46
CA ARG A 601 -55.32 -11.02 36.77
C ARG A 601 -54.52 -9.74 37.00
N THR A 602 -53.36 -9.62 36.37
CA THR A 602 -52.44 -8.49 36.59
C THR A 602 -52.72 -7.31 35.66
N LEU A 603 -53.05 -7.57 34.39
CA LEU A 603 -53.16 -6.56 33.32
C LEU A 603 -54.50 -6.60 32.56
N GLY A 604 -55.32 -7.63 32.79
CA GLY A 604 -56.63 -7.82 32.15
C GLY A 604 -56.62 -8.72 30.91
N ALA A 605 -57.82 -9.12 30.48
CA ALA A 605 -58.08 -10.00 29.32
C ALA A 605 -57.45 -9.55 27.99
N GLN A 606 -57.15 -8.26 27.84
CA GLN A 606 -56.66 -7.68 26.60
C GLN A 606 -55.13 -7.69 26.48
N ALA A 607 -54.39 -8.00 27.56
CA ALA A 607 -52.93 -7.91 27.58
C ALA A 607 -52.22 -9.04 26.81
N PRO A 608 -52.62 -10.32 26.93
CA PRO A 608 -52.01 -11.38 26.11
C PRO A 608 -52.24 -11.14 24.61
N GLY A 609 -51.17 -11.30 23.83
CA GLY A 609 -51.17 -11.08 22.38
C GLY A 609 -51.44 -9.66 21.90
N LEU A 610 -51.40 -8.66 22.80
CA LEU A 610 -51.61 -7.24 22.48
C LEU A 610 -50.84 -6.77 21.22
N LEU A 611 -49.60 -7.24 21.05
CA LEU A 611 -48.67 -6.83 20.00
C LEU A 611 -48.35 -7.96 19.01
N SER A 612 -49.07 -9.09 19.09
CA SER A 612 -48.82 -10.27 18.25
C SER A 612 -48.99 -10.01 16.75
N ARG A 613 -49.79 -8.99 16.38
CA ARG A 613 -50.08 -8.60 14.99
C ARG A 613 -49.08 -7.63 14.37
N LEU A 614 -48.19 -6.99 15.14
CA LEU A 614 -47.24 -6.01 14.59
C LEU A 614 -46.33 -6.59 13.49
N TRP A 615 -46.11 -7.91 13.50
CA TRP A 615 -45.32 -8.67 12.54
C TRP A 615 -46.08 -9.93 12.08
N SER A 616 -47.33 -9.78 11.65
CA SER A 616 -48.13 -10.88 11.08
C SER A 616 -48.52 -10.61 9.64
N ASP A 617 -48.44 -11.66 8.81
CA ASP A 617 -48.96 -11.65 7.42
C ASP A 617 -50.49 -11.84 7.35
N ASP A 618 -51.16 -11.94 8.51
CA ASP A 618 -52.59 -12.19 8.58
C ASP A 618 -53.38 -10.94 8.20
N THR A 619 -53.73 -10.88 6.92
CA THR A 619 -54.58 -9.85 6.31
C THR A 619 -56.07 -10.15 6.47
N SER A 620 -56.44 -11.22 7.19
CA SER A 620 -57.84 -11.46 7.49
C SER A 620 -58.38 -10.28 8.30
N GLY A 621 -59.41 -9.62 7.78
CA GLY A 621 -60.06 -8.46 8.38
C GLY A 621 -60.77 -8.74 9.71
N ASP A 622 -60.38 -9.81 10.41
CA ASP A 622 -60.88 -10.15 11.73
C ASP A 622 -60.31 -9.19 12.78
N THR A 623 -61.04 -8.10 12.98
CA THR A 623 -60.75 -7.08 13.99
C THR A 623 -61.18 -7.51 15.40
N THR A 624 -61.70 -8.74 15.58
CA THR A 624 -62.10 -9.21 16.91
C THR A 624 -60.88 -9.29 17.83
N GLY A 625 -60.92 -8.52 18.91
CA GLY A 625 -59.87 -8.50 19.93
C GLY A 625 -58.73 -7.49 19.73
N VAL A 626 -58.77 -6.64 18.69
CA VAL A 626 -57.81 -5.53 18.54
C VAL A 626 -58.10 -4.45 19.58
N VAL A 627 -57.09 -4.15 20.38
CA VAL A 627 -57.16 -3.15 21.46
C VAL A 627 -57.06 -1.74 20.84
N THR A 628 -57.73 -0.74 21.41
CA THR A 628 -57.59 0.65 20.92
C THR A 628 -56.18 1.17 21.18
N CYS A 629 -55.70 2.11 20.38
CA CYS A 629 -54.38 2.72 20.58
C CYS A 629 -54.18 3.33 21.98
N GLU A 630 -55.19 3.99 22.56
CA GLU A 630 -55.11 4.53 23.92
C GLU A 630 -54.96 3.40 24.94
N ARG A 631 -55.71 2.31 24.76
CA ARG A 631 -55.67 1.18 25.67
C ARG A 631 -54.36 0.41 25.55
N ALA A 632 -53.80 0.28 24.35
CA ALA A 632 -52.46 -0.27 24.13
C ALA A 632 -51.39 0.56 24.85
N ALA A 633 -51.44 1.90 24.75
CA ALA A 633 -50.53 2.79 25.45
C ALA A 633 -50.61 2.62 26.98
N GLN A 634 -51.82 2.56 27.53
CA GLN A 634 -52.05 2.34 28.96
C GLN A 634 -51.49 0.99 29.42
N LEU A 635 -51.72 -0.09 28.66
CA LEU A 635 -51.21 -1.42 28.99
C LEU A 635 -49.68 -1.46 28.99
N LEU A 636 -49.03 -0.82 28.01
CA LEU A 636 -47.57 -0.71 27.96
C LEU A 636 -47.01 0.05 29.17
N ASP A 637 -47.65 1.13 29.59
CA ASP A 637 -47.25 1.87 30.78
C ASP A 637 -47.47 1.07 32.08
N GLN A 638 -48.53 0.27 32.15
CA GLN A 638 -48.79 -0.63 33.29
C GLN A 638 -47.74 -1.74 33.41
N ILE A 639 -47.34 -2.36 32.29
CA ILE A 639 -46.29 -3.39 32.26
C ILE A 639 -44.99 -2.87 32.89
N GLN A 640 -44.61 -1.62 32.60
CA GLN A 640 -43.37 -1.04 33.13
C GLN A 640 -43.39 -0.84 34.65
N ARG A 641 -44.57 -0.68 35.26
CA ARG A 641 -44.74 -0.50 36.71
C ARG A 641 -44.74 -1.81 37.49
N LEU A 642 -44.78 -2.97 36.80
CA LEU A 642 -44.77 -4.27 37.44
C LEU A 642 -43.40 -4.60 38.06
N LYS A 643 -43.43 -5.45 39.09
CA LYS A 643 -42.22 -6.08 39.66
C LYS A 643 -41.54 -6.97 38.60
N VAL A 644 -40.25 -7.26 38.79
CA VAL A 644 -39.38 -7.89 37.79
C VAL A 644 -39.99 -9.16 37.16
N ALA A 645 -40.38 -10.16 37.96
CA ALA A 645 -40.88 -11.44 37.43
C ALA A 645 -42.23 -11.32 36.70
N PRO A 646 -43.29 -10.68 37.26
CA PRO A 646 -44.53 -10.42 36.51
C PRO A 646 -44.32 -9.56 35.26
N ARG A 647 -43.39 -8.60 35.32
CA ARG A 647 -43.03 -7.77 34.17
C ARG A 647 -42.43 -8.62 33.05
N GLU A 648 -41.41 -9.43 33.33
CA GLU A 648 -40.79 -10.29 32.31
C GLU A 648 -41.78 -11.26 31.68
N LEU A 649 -42.73 -11.78 32.45
CA LEU A 649 -43.80 -12.61 31.94
C LEU A 649 -44.70 -11.82 30.98
N ALA A 650 -45.18 -10.65 31.40
CA ALA A 650 -46.01 -9.79 30.55
C ALA A 650 -45.27 -9.33 29.28
N GLU A 651 -44.00 -8.92 29.40
CA GLU A 651 -43.13 -8.52 28.28
C GLU A 651 -43.00 -9.63 27.22
N ARG A 652 -43.12 -10.91 27.61
CA ARG A 652 -43.14 -12.05 26.68
C ARG A 652 -44.53 -12.31 26.10
N VAL A 653 -45.54 -12.38 26.96
CA VAL A 653 -46.90 -12.83 26.61
C VAL A 653 -47.64 -11.84 25.69
N VAL A 654 -47.27 -10.55 25.71
CA VAL A 654 -47.84 -9.54 24.79
C VAL A 654 -47.55 -9.82 23.30
N PHE A 655 -46.50 -10.57 22.97
CA PHE A 655 -46.12 -10.88 21.58
C PHE A 655 -46.61 -12.26 21.12
N GLN A 656 -47.12 -13.10 22.02
CA GLN A 656 -47.60 -14.44 21.71
C GLN A 656 -49.04 -14.40 21.23
N THR A 657 -49.39 -15.21 20.25
CA THR A 657 -50.79 -15.37 19.83
C THR A 657 -51.64 -15.89 21.00
N ARG A 658 -52.89 -15.43 21.08
CA ARG A 658 -53.82 -15.77 22.17
C ARG A 658 -54.26 -17.23 22.15
#